data_AF-A0A089X3I2-F1
#
_entry.id   AF-A0A089X3I2-F1
#
_cell.length_a   1.000
_cell.length_b   1.000
_cell.length_c   1.000
_cell.angle_alpha   90.00
_cell.angle_beta   90.00
_cell.angle_gamma   90.00
#
_symmetry.space_group_name_H-M   'P 1'
#
loop_
_entity.id
_entity.type
_entity.pdbx_description
1 polymer ?
#
loop_
_entity_poly.entity_id
_entity_poly.type
_entity_poly.pdbx_seq_one_letter_code
_entity_poly.pdbx_strand_id
1 'polypeptide(L)'
;MTDARVADGTQDVTGTDGVTGTDTASGTDGVAGTGAADPGRRERAAFLAPRRPAATVPDTDGGRGLAQAAPALVPLTDASGPRDATTRLTAHGCWYPSADPAGTRVAFICDRGGVPQLWTGPVDGGEVRLLDAGPDPVREVSWSPDGRWIAYTTAPGGGEHSRVLCVRPDGTGRRILAGAEPGTTAYLGCWAHDGSAVAVTVAVPTGLQPAPVPEIPAETGESGGSGGRLPAGWSGHEGEAVLLGPSPLTATRPRTAPQGGTAAPRPRVTALLTGLHGGAAPQSPAARLGRLTPSAGFGDGLSAYLIDPDGAAAPVLLAAEKDAATLRVCDLSPDGGLALLRRGPRGRREAVLVRTADLATTCVWPVADGDPWIGRFSPRADTVWLRSDADREFAALLAARLDDEGRPHGWSVVAERAGSDLELLSFGHDGRTAVLAWNVRGASDLEVVTAPPPAPATAAAGHTGPSRSVPLPHEVVTRVVPAGPAGLMLALSGSQRRPGLWWLPEGVEPVRTPWSSRDEDAVPPGRPPVRPVQMRLTARDGLPLNGWYYRAPGRGPGEPAPCVIHLHGGPEEQERPVFNPLYHEILGRGLDIFAPDVRGSSGHGRSFVDADLGSGRFAALDDVADCAAHAILAGPADPARLAVMGRSYGGYLTFASLVWHPELFRTGVAVCGMSDFATFFEGTEPWIAQSAAHKYGHPERDAELLRALSPMTRIDALRVPVLAVHGEHDTNVPPQESEQFVRAARERGQAAELLTLRNEGHDFLRADNRRLFRRAAADWLQRHLLG
;
A
#
# COMPACT_ATOMS: atom_id res chain seq x y z
N MET A 1 31.62 52.49 9.41
CA MET A 1 31.94 52.09 8.02
C MET A 1 30.61 51.68 7.40
N THR A 2 29.83 52.63 6.88
CA THR A 2 29.92 53.21 5.52
C THR A 2 29.63 52.15 4.45
N ASP A 3 28.42 52.09 3.87
CA ASP A 3 27.86 52.99 2.81
C ASP A 3 28.41 52.62 1.41
N ALA A 4 27.66 52.68 0.29
CA ALA A 4 26.21 52.82 0.09
C ALA A 4 25.79 52.42 -1.37
N ARG A 5 24.57 51.87 -1.50
CA ARG A 5 23.45 52.26 -2.42
C ARG A 5 23.72 53.05 -3.74
N VAL A 6 23.01 52.66 -4.83
CA VAL A 6 22.27 53.48 -5.88
C VAL A 6 22.61 53.29 -7.40
N ALA A 7 21.53 53.27 -8.22
CA ALA A 7 21.35 53.48 -9.69
C ALA A 7 22.12 52.58 -10.70
N ASP A 8 21.51 51.87 -11.65
CA ASP A 8 20.48 52.21 -12.68
C ASP A 8 20.93 53.21 -13.76
N GLY A 9 20.59 52.95 -15.03
CA GLY A 9 20.94 53.77 -16.20
C GLY A 9 20.86 53.06 -17.56
N THR A 10 19.90 53.44 -18.40
CA THR A 10 19.71 52.99 -19.80
C THR A 10 20.11 54.06 -20.82
N GLN A 11 20.56 53.66 -22.02
CA GLN A 11 20.02 54.13 -23.33
C GLN A 11 20.80 53.60 -24.56
N ASP A 12 20.12 53.56 -25.71
CA ASP A 12 20.63 53.17 -27.04
C ASP A 12 21.37 54.31 -27.78
N VAL A 13 22.24 53.94 -28.74
CA VAL A 13 22.55 54.75 -29.95
C VAL A 13 22.66 53.84 -31.18
N THR A 14 22.32 54.38 -32.35
CA THR A 14 21.97 53.69 -33.61
C THR A 14 23.03 53.69 -34.72
N GLY A 15 22.90 52.75 -35.68
CA GLY A 15 23.18 53.01 -37.11
C GLY A 15 23.99 51.92 -37.86
N THR A 16 23.90 51.73 -39.18
CA THR A 16 22.83 51.90 -40.20
C THR A 16 23.33 51.32 -41.55
N ASP A 17 22.44 51.18 -42.55
CA ASP A 17 22.68 50.96 -44.00
C ASP A 17 23.25 49.59 -44.49
N GLY A 18 22.75 48.97 -45.57
CA GLY A 18 21.51 49.25 -46.34
C GLY A 18 21.47 48.59 -47.75
N VAL A 19 20.26 48.57 -48.38
CA VAL A 19 19.99 48.55 -49.85
C VAL A 19 20.38 47.25 -50.63
N THR A 20 19.58 46.53 -51.46
CA THR A 20 18.16 46.49 -51.97
C THR A 20 17.91 45.03 -52.51
N GLY A 21 16.79 44.54 -53.08
CA GLY A 21 15.50 45.05 -53.60
C GLY A 21 14.60 43.85 -54.05
N THR A 22 13.27 43.95 -54.29
CA THR A 22 12.52 44.43 -55.50
C THR A 22 12.78 43.66 -56.81
N ASP A 23 11.80 43.12 -57.57
CA ASP A 23 10.32 42.99 -57.42
C ASP A 23 9.71 42.07 -58.54
N THR A 24 8.38 41.86 -58.58
CA THR A 24 7.51 41.32 -59.69
C THR A 24 7.59 39.81 -60.04
N ALA A 25 6.60 39.13 -60.67
CA ALA A 25 5.13 39.31 -60.77
C ALA A 25 4.44 38.03 -61.36
N SER A 26 3.11 38.08 -61.55
CA SER A 26 2.15 36.97 -61.82
C SER A 26 1.95 36.50 -63.28
N GLY A 27 1.50 35.25 -63.44
CA GLY A 27 0.72 34.73 -64.59
C GLY A 27 0.70 33.18 -64.62
N THR A 28 -0.36 32.42 -64.31
CA THR A 28 -1.69 32.22 -64.94
C THR A 28 -1.68 31.52 -66.31
N ASP A 29 -2.10 30.25 -66.34
CA ASP A 29 -3.13 29.77 -67.30
C ASP A 29 -3.70 28.38 -66.90
N GLY A 30 -4.87 28.02 -67.46
CA GLY A 30 -5.49 26.68 -67.34
C GLY A 30 -5.24 25.81 -68.58
N VAL A 31 -6.04 24.79 -68.93
CA VAL A 31 -7.32 24.24 -68.42
C VAL A 31 -7.39 22.75 -68.83
N ALA A 32 -7.97 21.89 -67.97
CA ALA A 32 -8.88 20.76 -68.30
C ALA A 32 -8.76 19.61 -67.27
N GLY A 33 -9.86 18.93 -66.98
CA GLY A 33 -9.89 17.80 -66.06
C GLY A 33 -10.65 16.60 -66.61
N THR A 34 -10.26 15.41 -66.14
CA THR A 34 -11.08 14.19 -66.09
C THR A 34 -10.84 13.56 -64.70
N GLY A 35 -11.75 12.72 -64.21
CA GLY A 35 -11.73 12.26 -62.82
C GLY A 35 -11.82 10.74 -62.63
N ALA A 36 -12.12 10.37 -61.39
CA ALA A 36 -12.40 9.03 -60.85
C ALA A 36 -11.23 8.23 -60.24
N ALA A 37 -11.62 7.38 -59.26
CA ALA A 37 -10.91 6.27 -58.63
C ALA A 37 -9.72 6.56 -57.67
N ASP A 38 -9.96 6.31 -56.38
CA ASP A 38 -8.97 5.87 -55.39
C ASP A 38 -8.60 4.39 -55.61
N PRO A 39 -7.30 4.03 -55.60
CA PRO A 39 -6.87 2.69 -55.21
C PRO A 39 -5.71 2.70 -54.19
N GLY A 40 -6.06 2.88 -52.92
CA GLY A 40 -5.92 1.86 -51.88
C GLY A 40 -4.75 0.86 -51.90
N ARG A 41 -4.20 0.64 -50.69
CA ARG A 41 -3.67 -0.66 -50.22
C ARG A 41 -2.35 -1.14 -50.86
N ARG A 42 -1.22 -0.53 -50.48
CA ARG A 42 0.08 -1.24 -50.49
C ARG A 42 0.15 -2.27 -49.35
N GLU A 43 0.93 -3.33 -49.58
CA GLU A 43 0.82 -4.58 -48.84
C GLU A 43 1.53 -4.56 -47.47
N ARG A 44 1.00 -5.32 -46.52
CA ARG A 44 1.67 -5.60 -45.24
C ARG A 44 2.69 -6.72 -45.45
N ALA A 45 3.96 -6.45 -45.16
CA ALA A 45 4.94 -7.52 -44.96
C ALA A 45 4.57 -8.32 -43.69
N ALA A 46 4.14 -9.57 -43.88
CA ALA A 46 3.73 -10.44 -42.77
C ALA A 46 4.96 -11.04 -42.07
N PHE A 47 5.42 -10.39 -41.00
CA PHE A 47 6.32 -11.04 -40.04
C PHE A 47 5.56 -12.04 -39.16
N LEU A 48 6.29 -13.07 -38.70
CA LEU A 48 5.70 -14.29 -38.17
C LEU A 48 5.02 -14.07 -36.81
N ALA A 49 3.72 -14.36 -36.74
CA ALA A 49 3.06 -14.65 -35.48
C ALA A 49 3.65 -15.94 -34.85
N PRO A 50 3.67 -16.07 -33.51
CA PRO A 50 4.11 -17.31 -32.85
C PRO A 50 3.27 -18.49 -33.36
N ARG A 51 3.94 -19.60 -33.71
CA ARG A 51 3.29 -20.78 -34.27
C ARG A 51 2.40 -21.44 -33.23
N ARG A 52 1.12 -21.66 -33.56
CA ARG A 52 0.24 -22.58 -32.82
C ARG A 52 0.89 -23.97 -32.72
N PRO A 53 1.06 -24.55 -31.52
CA PRO A 53 1.31 -25.98 -31.40
C PRO A 53 0.00 -26.74 -31.69
N ALA A 54 -0.05 -27.41 -32.85
CA ALA A 54 -1.11 -28.36 -33.16
C ALA A 54 -0.66 -29.77 -32.75
N ALA A 55 -0.82 -30.10 -31.47
CA ALA A 55 -0.52 -31.42 -30.94
C ALA A 55 -1.50 -31.80 -29.82
N THR A 56 -2.32 -32.81 -30.05
CA THR A 56 -2.99 -33.56 -28.99
C THR A 56 -1.94 -34.45 -28.31
N VAL A 57 -1.57 -34.09 -27.09
CA VAL A 57 -0.63 -34.83 -26.22
C VAL A 57 -1.43 -35.36 -25.01
N PRO A 58 -1.12 -36.54 -24.44
CA PRO A 58 -1.92 -37.13 -23.36
C PRO A 58 -1.92 -36.29 -22.07
N ASP A 59 -2.91 -36.54 -21.21
CA ASP A 59 -3.02 -35.89 -19.90
C ASP A 59 -1.79 -36.16 -19.01
N THR A 60 -1.25 -35.07 -18.46
CA THR A 60 -0.37 -35.06 -17.29
C THR A 60 -0.88 -33.97 -16.35
N ASP A 61 -1.64 -34.40 -15.35
CA ASP A 61 -2.69 -33.62 -14.69
C ASP A 61 -2.20 -32.67 -13.57
N GLY A 62 -1.06 -32.00 -13.79
CA GLY A 62 -0.29 -31.36 -12.72
C GLY A 62 -0.74 -29.95 -12.30
N GLY A 63 -1.27 -29.14 -13.23
CA GLY A 63 -1.51 -27.71 -12.97
C GLY A 63 -2.72 -27.08 -13.66
N ARG A 64 -3.28 -27.68 -14.73
CA ARG A 64 -4.45 -27.13 -15.42
C ARG A 64 -5.75 -27.31 -14.64
N GLY A 65 -5.88 -28.38 -13.85
CA GLY A 65 -7.00 -28.60 -12.94
C GLY A 65 -7.04 -27.67 -11.71
N LEU A 66 -6.03 -26.81 -11.53
CA LEU A 66 -5.92 -25.85 -10.41
C LEU A 66 -6.22 -24.39 -10.82
N ALA A 67 -6.40 -24.12 -12.12
CA ALA A 67 -6.66 -22.77 -12.61
C ALA A 67 -8.11 -22.33 -12.32
N GLN A 68 -8.28 -21.10 -11.85
CA GLN A 68 -9.59 -20.45 -11.74
C GLN A 68 -10.16 -20.12 -13.13
N ALA A 69 -11.37 -19.55 -13.19
CA ALA A 69 -11.85 -18.95 -14.43
C ALA A 69 -10.96 -17.77 -14.84
N ALA A 70 -10.71 -17.61 -16.15
CA ALA A 70 -10.10 -16.39 -16.67
C ALA A 70 -11.09 -15.21 -16.52
N PRO A 71 -10.62 -14.01 -16.09
CA PRO A 71 -11.49 -12.87 -15.81
C PRO A 71 -12.09 -12.27 -17.09
N ALA A 72 -13.29 -11.68 -16.96
CA ALA A 72 -13.97 -11.02 -18.06
C ALA A 72 -13.68 -9.50 -18.08
N LEU A 73 -13.45 -8.95 -19.27
CA LEU A 73 -13.28 -7.50 -19.45
C LEU A 73 -14.63 -6.79 -19.33
N VAL A 74 -14.74 -5.83 -18.41
CA VAL A 74 -15.97 -5.04 -18.20
C VAL A 74 -15.75 -3.59 -18.64
N PRO A 75 -16.35 -3.14 -19.75
CA PRO A 75 -16.27 -1.74 -20.18
C PRO A 75 -16.83 -0.78 -19.13
N LEU A 76 -16.19 0.38 -18.99
CA LEU A 76 -16.62 1.48 -18.14
C LEU A 76 -16.81 2.75 -18.99
N THR A 77 -17.39 3.79 -18.39
CA THR A 77 -17.47 5.11 -19.04
C THR A 77 -16.09 5.76 -19.16
N ASP A 78 -15.86 6.41 -20.30
CA ASP A 78 -14.64 7.17 -20.57
C ASP A 78 -14.42 8.30 -19.56
N ALA A 79 -13.15 8.62 -19.30
CA ALA A 79 -12.74 9.60 -18.31
C ALA A 79 -12.97 11.05 -18.78
N SER A 80 -14.21 11.51 -18.59
CA SER A 80 -14.63 12.93 -18.68
C SER A 80 -14.11 13.81 -17.54
N GLY A 81 -13.11 13.33 -16.78
CA GLY A 81 -12.51 14.04 -15.65
C GLY A 81 -11.98 15.42 -16.04
N PRO A 82 -12.20 16.45 -15.21
CA PRO A 82 -11.81 17.81 -15.54
C PRO A 82 -10.29 17.95 -15.70
N ARG A 83 -9.88 18.85 -16.60
CA ARG A 83 -8.55 19.46 -16.56
C ARG A 83 -8.50 20.30 -15.29
N ASP A 84 -7.77 19.81 -14.29
CA ASP A 84 -7.77 20.25 -12.89
C ASP A 84 -9.14 20.12 -12.15
N ALA A 85 -9.13 19.49 -10.97
CA ALA A 85 -10.34 19.34 -10.15
C ALA A 85 -10.75 20.66 -9.45
N THR A 86 -12.06 20.84 -9.27
CA THR A 86 -12.68 22.07 -8.72
C THR A 86 -12.48 22.27 -7.22
N THR A 87 -11.98 21.26 -6.51
CA THR A 87 -11.52 21.37 -5.11
C THR A 87 -10.14 20.75 -5.02
N ARG A 88 -9.16 21.52 -4.56
CA ARG A 88 -7.76 21.08 -4.43
C ARG A 88 -7.32 21.21 -2.97
N LEU A 89 -6.81 20.12 -2.41
CA LEU A 89 -5.99 20.20 -1.20
C LEU A 89 -4.62 20.78 -1.60
N THR A 90 -4.25 21.95 -1.07
CA THR A 90 -2.89 22.51 -1.21
C THR A 90 -1.85 21.52 -0.68
N ALA A 91 -2.15 20.96 0.48
CA ALA A 91 -1.36 19.95 1.18
C ALA A 91 -1.72 18.52 0.73
N HIS A 92 -1.27 18.11 -0.46
CA HIS A 92 -1.49 16.78 -1.04
C HIS A 92 -0.16 16.03 -1.26
N GLY A 93 -0.25 14.74 -1.61
CA GLY A 93 0.89 13.93 -2.06
C GLY A 93 0.77 13.50 -3.52
N CYS A 94 1.90 13.25 -4.18
CA CYS A 94 1.99 12.58 -5.48
C CYS A 94 2.99 11.41 -5.37
N TRP A 95 2.58 10.19 -5.76
CA TRP A 95 3.41 8.99 -5.63
C TRP A 95 3.10 7.96 -6.74
N TYR A 96 3.80 6.81 -6.71
CA TYR A 96 3.65 5.70 -7.66
C TYR A 96 3.74 6.11 -9.15
N PRO A 97 4.83 6.77 -9.59
CA PRO A 97 4.99 7.17 -10.98
C PRO A 97 5.16 5.96 -11.90
N SER A 98 4.67 6.10 -13.13
CA SER A 98 5.04 5.30 -14.30
C SER A 98 4.99 6.22 -15.53
N ALA A 99 6.08 6.27 -16.29
CA ALA A 99 6.22 7.20 -17.42
C ALA A 99 5.81 6.57 -18.76
N ASP A 100 5.51 7.41 -19.75
CA ASP A 100 5.36 6.97 -21.13
C ASP A 100 6.71 6.54 -21.74
N PRO A 101 6.73 5.76 -22.84
CA PRO A 101 7.97 5.27 -23.43
C PRO A 101 8.94 6.38 -23.90
N ALA A 102 8.43 7.58 -24.17
CA ALA A 102 9.25 8.74 -24.55
C ALA A 102 9.82 9.51 -23.35
N GLY A 103 9.32 9.30 -22.12
CA GLY A 103 9.71 10.07 -20.92
C GLY A 103 9.20 11.51 -20.93
N THR A 104 8.12 11.78 -21.67
CA THR A 104 7.49 13.11 -21.77
C THR A 104 6.32 13.28 -20.81
N ARG A 105 5.69 12.17 -20.40
CA ARG A 105 4.47 12.11 -19.58
C ARG A 105 4.61 11.08 -18.47
N VAL A 106 3.89 11.31 -17.38
CA VAL A 106 3.84 10.43 -16.21
C VAL A 106 2.39 10.18 -15.84
N ALA A 107 2.05 8.92 -15.60
CA ALA A 107 0.85 8.51 -14.87
C ALA A 107 1.23 8.29 -13.41
N PHE A 108 0.41 8.77 -12.48
CA PHE A 108 0.73 8.80 -11.05
C PHE A 108 -0.52 8.82 -10.18
N ILE A 109 -0.33 8.50 -8.90
CA ILE A 109 -1.36 8.59 -7.87
C ILE A 109 -1.24 9.94 -7.17
N CYS A 110 -2.37 10.63 -6.96
CA CYS A 110 -2.40 11.86 -6.18
C CYS A 110 -3.72 12.03 -5.43
N ASP A 111 -3.65 12.47 -4.16
CA ASP A 111 -4.81 12.69 -3.29
C ASP A 111 -5.30 14.15 -3.23
N ARG A 112 -4.96 14.98 -4.23
CA ARG A 112 -5.39 16.40 -4.29
C ARG A 112 -6.91 16.60 -4.28
N GLY A 113 -7.67 15.63 -4.75
CA GLY A 113 -9.15 15.59 -4.68
C GLY A 113 -9.71 15.07 -3.34
N GLY A 114 -8.85 14.71 -2.38
CA GLY A 114 -9.22 14.13 -1.08
C GLY A 114 -9.17 12.60 -1.02
N VAL A 115 -9.11 11.92 -2.17
CA VAL A 115 -8.95 10.46 -2.30
C VAL A 115 -7.80 10.20 -3.28
N PRO A 116 -6.94 9.17 -3.08
CA PRO A 116 -5.95 8.76 -4.05
C PRO A 116 -6.60 8.42 -5.40
N GLN A 117 -6.28 9.16 -6.45
CA GLN A 117 -6.86 9.00 -7.78
C GLN A 117 -5.77 8.91 -8.85
N LEU A 118 -6.11 8.43 -10.04
CA LEU A 118 -5.20 8.32 -11.19
C LEU A 118 -5.12 9.65 -11.95
N TRP A 119 -3.93 10.20 -12.06
CA TRP A 119 -3.64 11.41 -12.81
C TRP A 119 -2.60 11.13 -13.91
N THR A 120 -2.60 11.96 -14.95
CA THR A 120 -1.51 12.05 -15.93
C THR A 120 -1.08 13.50 -16.13
N GLY A 121 0.19 13.72 -16.44
CA GLY A 121 0.74 15.04 -16.74
C GLY A 121 2.09 14.96 -17.46
N PRO A 122 2.57 16.06 -18.05
CA PRO A 122 3.92 16.16 -18.57
C PRO A 122 4.96 16.15 -17.42
N VAL A 123 6.20 15.79 -17.74
CA VAL A 123 7.32 15.82 -16.79
C VAL A 123 7.73 17.25 -16.42
N ASP A 124 7.77 18.13 -17.41
CA ASP A 124 8.28 19.51 -17.37
C ASP A 124 7.20 20.59 -17.27
N GLY A 125 5.98 20.30 -17.74
CA GLY A 125 4.82 21.20 -17.71
C GLY A 125 3.97 21.12 -16.44
N GLY A 126 3.02 22.07 -16.30
CA GLY A 126 2.12 22.17 -15.15
C GLY A 126 0.71 21.58 -15.32
N GLU A 127 0.25 21.31 -16.55
CA GLU A 127 -1.12 20.85 -16.80
C GLU A 127 -1.28 19.35 -16.51
N VAL A 128 -2.05 19.00 -15.48
CA VAL A 128 -2.40 17.61 -15.15
C VAL A 128 -3.88 17.32 -15.41
N ARG A 129 -4.17 16.08 -15.79
CA ARG A 129 -5.53 15.58 -16.05
C ARG A 129 -5.86 14.41 -15.12
N LEU A 130 -7.08 14.42 -14.60
CA LEU A 130 -7.69 13.30 -13.88
C LEU A 130 -8.15 12.23 -14.87
N LEU A 131 -7.64 11.01 -14.76
CA LEU A 131 -8.03 9.85 -15.58
C LEU A 131 -8.98 8.88 -14.84
N ASP A 132 -9.03 8.94 -13.51
CA ASP A 132 -10.09 8.28 -12.74
C ASP A 132 -10.65 9.19 -11.64
N ALA A 133 -11.88 9.67 -11.85
CA ALA A 133 -12.62 10.47 -10.88
C ALA A 133 -13.49 9.62 -9.92
N GLY A 134 -13.30 8.30 -9.89
CA GLY A 134 -14.04 7.36 -9.05
C GLY A 134 -13.87 7.60 -7.54
N PRO A 135 -14.79 7.05 -6.72
CA PRO A 135 -14.76 7.18 -5.26
C PRO A 135 -13.77 6.22 -4.59
N ASP A 136 -13.35 5.17 -5.30
CA ASP A 136 -12.48 4.10 -4.84
C ASP A 136 -11.00 4.50 -4.94
N PRO A 137 -10.19 4.38 -3.87
CA PRO A 137 -8.77 4.75 -3.90
C PRO A 137 -7.95 3.94 -4.91
N VAL A 138 -7.13 4.63 -5.72
CA VAL A 138 -6.11 4.02 -6.58
C VAL A 138 -4.88 3.63 -5.76
N ARG A 139 -4.33 2.41 -5.96
CA ARG A 139 -3.21 1.86 -5.16
C ARG A 139 -1.91 1.63 -5.96
N GLU A 140 -1.98 1.19 -7.20
CA GLU A 140 -0.84 0.96 -8.11
C GLU A 140 -1.12 1.52 -9.52
N VAL A 141 -0.05 1.86 -10.26
CA VAL A 141 -0.12 2.40 -11.64
C VAL A 141 1.05 1.89 -12.49
N SER A 142 0.79 1.53 -13.75
CA SER A 142 1.79 1.08 -14.72
C SER A 142 1.40 1.43 -16.17
N TRP A 143 2.21 2.23 -16.87
CA TRP A 143 2.05 2.56 -18.29
C TRP A 143 2.61 1.43 -19.17
N SER A 144 1.94 1.12 -20.28
CA SER A 144 2.38 0.13 -21.25
C SER A 144 3.67 0.54 -22.00
N PRO A 145 4.58 -0.40 -22.31
CA PRO A 145 5.78 -0.14 -23.13
C PRO A 145 5.53 0.40 -24.55
N ASP A 146 4.31 0.24 -25.08
CA ASP A 146 3.89 0.84 -26.37
C ASP A 146 3.20 2.20 -26.22
N GLY A 147 3.00 2.67 -24.99
CA GLY A 147 2.36 3.94 -24.67
C GLY A 147 0.83 3.97 -24.80
N ARG A 148 0.17 2.94 -25.36
CA ARG A 148 -1.27 2.95 -25.67
C ARG A 148 -2.19 2.88 -24.45
N TRP A 149 -1.73 2.29 -23.35
CA TRP A 149 -2.55 1.94 -22.19
C TRP A 149 -1.87 2.29 -20.87
N ILE A 150 -2.67 2.63 -19.86
CA ILE A 150 -2.27 2.76 -18.47
C ILE A 150 -3.10 1.76 -17.67
N ALA A 151 -2.43 0.78 -17.05
CA ALA A 151 -3.04 -0.12 -16.08
C ALA A 151 -2.92 0.45 -14.67
N TYR A 152 -3.91 0.19 -13.82
CA TYR A 152 -3.95 0.66 -12.44
C TYR A 152 -4.83 -0.25 -11.57
N THR A 153 -4.66 -0.15 -10.24
CA THR A 153 -5.54 -0.85 -9.29
C THR A 153 -6.39 0.11 -8.47
N THR A 154 -7.63 -0.28 -8.17
CA THR A 154 -8.49 0.41 -7.19
C THR A 154 -8.93 -0.51 -6.05
N ALA A 155 -9.24 0.08 -4.90
CA ALA A 155 -9.84 -0.59 -3.75
C ALA A 155 -11.31 -0.16 -3.55
N PRO A 156 -12.29 -0.90 -4.13
CA PRO A 156 -13.71 -0.80 -3.81
C PRO A 156 -13.99 -0.55 -2.33
N GLY A 157 -14.60 0.61 -2.02
CA GLY A 157 -14.97 0.97 -0.65
C GLY A 157 -13.81 1.09 0.35
N GLY A 158 -12.57 1.12 -0.13
CA GLY A 158 -11.33 1.17 0.67
C GLY A 158 -10.75 -0.19 1.10
N GLY A 159 -11.43 -1.30 0.81
CA GLY A 159 -11.08 -2.65 1.29
C GLY A 159 -9.94 -3.35 0.54
N GLU A 160 -9.67 -4.58 0.96
CA GLU A 160 -8.59 -5.44 0.46
C GLU A 160 -8.90 -6.06 -0.92
N HIS A 161 -10.19 -6.25 -1.24
CA HIS A 161 -10.71 -6.75 -2.51
C HIS A 161 -10.46 -5.76 -3.66
N SER A 162 -9.27 -5.86 -4.26
CA SER A 162 -8.75 -4.92 -5.24
C SER A 162 -9.18 -5.28 -6.66
N ARG A 163 -9.29 -4.28 -7.54
CA ARG A 163 -9.58 -4.43 -8.97
C ARG A 163 -8.37 -4.07 -9.81
N VAL A 164 -8.18 -4.71 -10.96
CA VAL A 164 -7.25 -4.24 -12.00
C VAL A 164 -8.05 -3.64 -13.14
N LEU A 165 -7.69 -2.43 -13.54
CA LEU A 165 -8.33 -1.65 -14.59
C LEU A 165 -7.30 -1.18 -15.62
N CYS A 166 -7.77 -0.76 -16.79
CA CYS A 166 -6.98 0.07 -17.69
C CYS A 166 -7.78 1.25 -18.29
N VAL A 167 -7.04 2.23 -18.78
CA VAL A 167 -7.55 3.41 -19.50
C VAL A 167 -6.48 3.88 -20.49
N ARG A 168 -6.86 4.51 -21.60
CA ARG A 168 -5.90 5.12 -22.53
C ARG A 168 -5.43 6.49 -21.97
N PRO A 169 -4.25 7.01 -22.38
CA PRO A 169 -3.76 8.32 -21.93
C PRO A 169 -4.66 9.51 -22.26
N ASP A 170 -5.55 9.37 -23.26
CA ASP A 170 -6.59 10.33 -23.60
C ASP A 170 -7.90 10.15 -22.79
N GLY A 171 -7.90 9.25 -21.80
CA GLY A 171 -9.03 8.92 -20.95
C GLY A 171 -10.05 7.95 -21.56
N THR A 172 -9.86 7.51 -22.81
CA THR A 172 -10.84 6.66 -23.50
C THR A 172 -10.62 5.16 -23.26
N GLY A 173 -11.63 4.36 -23.63
CA GLY A 173 -11.57 2.91 -23.65
C GLY A 173 -11.52 2.25 -22.27
N ARG A 174 -11.89 2.99 -21.20
CA ARG A 174 -11.77 2.56 -19.80
C ARG A 174 -12.49 1.23 -19.57
N ARG A 175 -11.87 0.33 -18.81
CA ARG A 175 -12.43 -0.99 -18.48
C ARG A 175 -11.81 -1.60 -17.21
N ILE A 176 -12.53 -2.52 -16.60
CA ILE A 176 -12.00 -3.48 -15.62
C ILE A 176 -11.41 -4.66 -16.42
N LEU A 177 -10.22 -5.13 -16.03
CA LEU A 177 -9.57 -6.33 -16.56
C LEU A 177 -9.76 -7.54 -15.66
N ALA A 178 -9.86 -7.35 -14.34
CA ALA A 178 -10.22 -8.36 -13.36
C ALA A 178 -10.70 -7.77 -12.02
N GLY A 179 -11.40 -8.56 -11.21
CA GLY A 179 -11.94 -8.15 -9.91
C GLY A 179 -13.33 -7.51 -9.99
N ALA A 180 -14.07 -7.69 -11.08
CA ALA A 180 -15.40 -7.10 -11.22
C ALA A 180 -16.41 -7.81 -10.30
N GLU A 181 -16.24 -9.12 -10.15
CA GLU A 181 -17.09 -10.10 -9.49
C GLU A 181 -17.03 -9.97 -7.95
N PRO A 182 -18.18 -10.06 -7.23
CA PRO A 182 -18.20 -9.96 -5.76
C PRO A 182 -17.29 -10.98 -5.07
N GLY A 183 -16.55 -10.54 -4.06
CA GLY A 183 -15.59 -11.37 -3.31
C GLY A 183 -14.30 -11.71 -4.06
N THR A 184 -14.13 -11.31 -5.32
CA THR A 184 -12.86 -11.52 -6.03
C THR A 184 -11.88 -10.38 -5.76
N THR A 185 -10.58 -10.67 -5.84
CA THR A 185 -9.51 -9.68 -5.76
C THR A 185 -8.50 -9.89 -6.87
N ALA A 186 -7.92 -8.81 -7.38
CA ALA A 186 -7.00 -8.80 -8.51
C ALA A 186 -5.77 -7.93 -8.26
N TYR A 187 -4.60 -8.45 -8.63
CA TYR A 187 -3.29 -7.83 -8.46
C TYR A 187 -2.60 -7.60 -9.81
N LEU A 188 -1.99 -6.42 -9.97
CA LEU A 188 -1.31 -6.00 -11.18
C LEU A 188 0.09 -6.64 -11.28
N GLY A 189 0.36 -7.34 -12.38
CA GLY A 189 1.69 -7.80 -12.78
C GLY A 189 2.33 -6.88 -13.81
N CYS A 190 3.46 -7.32 -14.39
CA CYS A 190 4.16 -6.58 -15.44
C CYS A 190 3.35 -6.49 -16.75
N TRP A 191 3.70 -5.53 -17.61
CA TRP A 191 3.34 -5.57 -19.03
C TRP A 191 4.22 -6.58 -19.77
N ALA A 192 3.71 -7.14 -20.87
CA ALA A 192 4.55 -7.73 -21.90
C ALA A 192 5.45 -6.64 -22.53
N HIS A 193 6.67 -7.00 -22.92
CA HIS A 193 7.67 -6.04 -23.39
C HIS A 193 7.28 -5.27 -24.68
N ASP A 194 6.31 -5.78 -25.45
CA ASP A 194 5.75 -5.12 -26.64
C ASP A 194 4.49 -4.27 -26.36
N GLY A 195 4.01 -4.23 -25.10
CA GLY A 195 2.78 -3.54 -24.71
C GLY A 195 1.47 -4.21 -25.17
N SER A 196 1.53 -5.39 -25.79
CA SER A 196 0.33 -6.09 -26.29
C SER A 196 -0.62 -6.54 -25.19
N ALA A 197 -0.09 -6.93 -24.03
CA ALA A 197 -0.85 -7.50 -22.92
C ALA A 197 -0.25 -7.15 -21.56
N VAL A 198 -1.07 -7.20 -20.51
CA VAL A 198 -0.67 -6.99 -19.10
C VAL A 198 -0.94 -8.24 -18.28
N ALA A 199 -0.01 -8.60 -17.39
CA ALA A 199 -0.18 -9.69 -16.48
C ALA A 199 -1.08 -9.28 -15.29
N VAL A 200 -2.01 -10.16 -14.91
CA VAL A 200 -2.97 -9.94 -13.83
C VAL A 200 -3.13 -11.23 -13.05
N THR A 201 -2.99 -11.17 -11.73
CA THR A 201 -3.27 -12.31 -10.84
C THR A 201 -4.63 -12.12 -10.19
N VAL A 202 -5.46 -13.15 -10.16
CA VAL A 202 -6.77 -13.16 -9.49
C VAL A 202 -6.78 -14.14 -8.32
N ALA A 203 -7.60 -13.83 -7.32
CA ALA A 203 -8.14 -14.78 -6.36
C ALA A 203 -9.68 -14.78 -6.47
N VAL A 204 -10.27 -15.97 -6.49
CA VAL A 204 -11.72 -16.20 -6.53
C VAL A 204 -12.10 -17.14 -5.37
N PRO A 205 -12.96 -16.73 -4.42
CA PRO A 205 -13.34 -17.56 -3.28
C PRO A 205 -14.12 -18.82 -3.69
N THR A 206 -13.58 -19.99 -3.35
CA THR A 206 -14.13 -21.30 -3.76
C THR A 206 -15.19 -21.78 -2.77
N GLY A 207 -16.37 -21.14 -2.75
CA GLY A 207 -17.48 -21.65 -1.92
C GLY A 207 -18.79 -20.87 -1.88
N LEU A 208 -18.81 -19.60 -2.28
CA LEU A 208 -20.03 -18.79 -2.25
C LEU A 208 -20.99 -19.16 -3.39
N GLN A 209 -21.84 -20.17 -3.15
CA GLN A 209 -23.16 -20.23 -3.79
C GLN A 209 -23.88 -18.90 -3.51
N PRO A 210 -24.28 -18.12 -4.53
CA PRO A 210 -25.05 -16.91 -4.29
C PRO A 210 -26.40 -17.31 -3.66
N ALA A 211 -26.73 -16.68 -2.53
CA ALA A 211 -28.06 -16.84 -1.96
C ALA A 211 -29.10 -16.45 -3.02
N PRO A 212 -30.16 -17.27 -3.25
CA PRO A 212 -31.08 -17.04 -4.36
C PRO A 212 -31.77 -15.69 -4.21
N VAL A 213 -31.52 -14.80 -5.18
CA VAL A 213 -32.16 -13.49 -5.25
C VAL A 213 -33.67 -13.71 -5.36
N PRO A 214 -34.49 -13.16 -4.44
CA PRO A 214 -35.95 -13.22 -4.59
C PRO A 214 -36.34 -12.48 -5.88
N GLU A 215 -37.01 -13.18 -6.80
CA GLU A 215 -37.56 -12.53 -7.99
C GLU A 215 -38.60 -11.49 -7.55
N ILE A 216 -38.30 -10.21 -7.78
CA ILE A 216 -39.26 -9.12 -7.58
C ILE A 216 -40.15 -9.09 -8.83
N PRO A 217 -41.47 -9.33 -8.71
CA PRO A 217 -42.37 -9.23 -9.84
C PRO A 217 -42.39 -7.81 -10.40
N ALA A 218 -42.33 -7.67 -11.73
CA ALA A 218 -42.41 -6.38 -12.38
C ALA A 218 -43.86 -5.86 -12.37
N GLU A 219 -44.18 -4.91 -11.48
CA GLU A 219 -45.46 -4.20 -11.48
C GLU A 219 -45.33 -2.74 -11.89
N THR A 220 -46.41 -2.24 -12.49
CA THR A 220 -46.52 -0.95 -13.15
C THR A 220 -47.42 0.01 -12.39
N GLY A 221 -47.06 1.29 -12.34
CA GLY A 221 -48.06 2.37 -12.26
C GLY A 221 -48.36 2.94 -10.87
N GLU A 222 -48.07 4.25 -10.75
CA GLU A 222 -48.83 5.26 -10.01
C GLU A 222 -49.33 5.03 -8.56
N SER A 223 -48.64 5.71 -7.64
CA SER A 223 -49.22 6.53 -6.56
C SER A 223 -49.94 5.88 -5.38
N GLY A 224 -49.55 6.29 -4.16
CA GLY A 224 -50.27 5.98 -2.92
C GLY A 224 -49.33 6.01 -1.71
N GLY A 225 -49.56 6.92 -0.76
CA GLY A 225 -48.72 7.06 0.43
C GLY A 225 -49.42 6.63 1.71
N SER A 226 -48.80 5.74 2.50
CA SER A 226 -49.03 5.62 3.94
C SER A 226 -47.83 4.93 4.62
N GLY A 227 -47.60 5.19 5.91
CA GLY A 227 -46.41 4.73 6.61
C GLY A 227 -46.59 3.39 7.34
N GLY A 228 -45.68 2.44 7.10
CA GLY A 228 -45.53 1.22 7.91
C GLY A 228 -44.65 1.46 9.15
N ARG A 229 -45.12 1.06 10.33
CA ARG A 229 -44.46 1.29 11.62
C ARG A 229 -43.60 0.08 12.02
N LEU A 230 -42.32 0.30 12.31
CA LEU A 230 -41.44 -0.75 12.86
C LEU A 230 -41.95 -1.26 14.22
N PRO A 231 -41.79 -2.56 14.55
CA PRO A 231 -42.17 -3.11 15.85
C PRO A 231 -41.43 -2.45 17.01
N ALA A 232 -42.13 -2.19 18.11
CA ALA A 232 -41.49 -1.73 19.34
C ALA A 232 -40.71 -2.88 19.99
N GLY A 233 -39.42 -2.66 20.28
CA GLY A 233 -38.55 -3.63 20.98
C GLY A 233 -37.29 -4.06 20.22
N TRP A 234 -37.12 -3.69 18.94
CA TRP A 234 -35.89 -3.98 18.19
C TRP A 234 -34.84 -2.87 18.37
N SER A 235 -34.09 -2.98 19.47
CA SER A 235 -32.86 -2.22 19.75
C SER A 235 -31.89 -3.16 20.45
N GLY A 236 -30.79 -3.54 19.81
CA GLY A 236 -30.03 -4.73 20.24
C GLY A 236 -28.61 -4.91 19.70
N HIS A 237 -27.92 -3.83 19.33
CA HIS A 237 -26.45 -3.83 19.29
C HIS A 237 -25.96 -3.03 20.51
N GLU A 238 -25.86 -3.68 21.67
CA GLU A 238 -25.40 -3.03 22.91
C GLU A 238 -23.88 -2.87 22.93
N GLY A 239 -23.42 -1.88 22.16
CA GLY A 239 -22.13 -1.25 22.31
C GLY A 239 -22.23 0.17 21.79
N GLU A 240 -22.06 1.19 22.65
CA GLU A 240 -22.02 2.58 22.18
C GLU A 240 -20.76 2.82 21.35
N ALA A 241 -20.89 2.66 20.02
CA ALA A 241 -19.98 3.15 19.00
C ALA A 241 -20.44 4.55 18.58
N VAL A 242 -19.57 5.55 18.71
CA VAL A 242 -19.95 6.95 18.44
C VAL A 242 -19.83 7.22 16.93
N LEU A 243 -20.93 7.03 16.22
CA LEU A 243 -21.03 7.09 14.76
C LEU A 243 -20.94 8.54 14.23
N LEU A 244 -19.72 9.07 14.10
CA LEU A 244 -19.47 10.46 13.70
C LEU A 244 -19.21 10.61 12.19
N GLY A 245 -20.23 11.02 11.44
CA GLY A 245 -20.09 11.41 10.03
C GLY A 245 -21.23 12.32 9.54
N PRO A 246 -20.95 13.41 8.80
CA PRO A 246 -21.99 14.31 8.29
C PRO A 246 -22.66 13.75 7.02
N SER A 247 -23.99 13.78 6.98
CA SER A 247 -24.75 13.54 5.74
C SER A 247 -24.95 14.85 4.98
N PRO A 248 -24.63 14.93 3.67
CA PRO A 248 -24.79 16.14 2.89
C PRO A 248 -26.18 16.21 2.23
N LEU A 249 -26.98 17.25 2.54
CA LEU A 249 -27.59 18.12 1.51
C LEU A 249 -28.42 19.28 2.11
N THR A 250 -28.15 20.49 1.60
CA THR A 250 -28.99 21.70 1.60
C THR A 250 -29.47 22.31 2.93
N ALA A 251 -29.57 23.64 2.95
CA ALA A 251 -29.97 24.42 4.11
C ALA A 251 -31.11 25.39 3.78
N THR A 252 -31.93 25.72 4.77
CA THR A 252 -32.63 27.01 4.90
C THR A 252 -32.96 27.29 6.37
N ARG A 253 -32.92 28.57 6.76
CA ARG A 253 -33.41 29.07 8.06
C ARG A 253 -34.63 29.96 7.84
N PRO A 254 -35.57 29.98 8.78
CA PRO A 254 -35.91 31.26 9.42
C PRO A 254 -35.63 31.28 10.94
N ARG A 255 -35.95 32.41 11.59
CA ARG A 255 -35.73 32.69 13.02
C ARG A 255 -37.05 32.70 13.81
N THR A 256 -37.01 32.22 15.05
CA THR A 256 -37.77 32.74 16.21
C THR A 256 -37.07 32.36 17.52
N ALA A 257 -37.51 32.92 18.65
CA ALA A 257 -36.80 32.85 19.95
C ALA A 257 -37.81 32.52 21.13
N PRO A 258 -37.51 32.69 22.44
CA PRO A 258 -37.29 31.52 23.30
C PRO A 258 -38.13 31.44 24.60
N GLN A 259 -38.15 30.23 25.19
CA GLN A 259 -38.54 29.84 26.56
C GLN A 259 -38.12 28.35 26.74
N GLY A 260 -37.90 27.76 27.93
CA GLY A 260 -37.84 28.29 29.30
C GLY A 260 -38.32 27.25 30.34
N GLY A 261 -37.53 26.96 31.39
CA GLY A 261 -38.04 26.32 32.63
C GLY A 261 -37.83 24.81 32.86
N THR A 262 -36.79 24.48 33.64
CA THR A 262 -36.81 23.65 34.89
C THR A 262 -37.57 22.31 35.05
N ALA A 263 -36.87 21.39 35.74
CA ALA A 263 -37.32 20.44 36.79
C ALA A 263 -37.50 18.93 36.46
N ALA A 264 -37.21 18.11 37.48
CA ALA A 264 -37.40 16.65 37.57
C ALA A 264 -38.43 16.32 38.70
N PRO A 265 -38.78 15.05 39.03
CA PRO A 265 -37.90 14.18 39.84
C PRO A 265 -38.09 12.63 39.64
N ARG A 266 -37.45 11.83 40.53
CA ARG A 266 -37.51 10.35 40.66
C ARG A 266 -38.77 9.86 41.41
N PRO A 267 -39.12 8.54 41.41
CA PRO A 267 -38.54 7.50 42.32
C PRO A 267 -38.07 6.22 41.55
N ARG A 268 -37.32 5.21 42.06
CA ARG A 268 -36.91 4.66 43.39
C ARG A 268 -37.82 3.51 43.94
N VAL A 269 -37.22 2.53 44.67
CA VAL A 269 -37.81 1.32 45.37
C VAL A 269 -37.96 0.06 44.47
N THR A 270 -37.67 -1.20 44.85
CA THR A 270 -36.85 -1.88 45.91
C THR A 270 -36.65 -3.38 45.52
N ALA A 271 -35.67 -4.12 46.10
CA ALA A 271 -35.33 -5.52 45.77
C ALA A 271 -35.86 -6.59 46.77
N LEU A 272 -35.90 -7.87 46.34
CA LEU A 272 -36.00 -9.16 47.11
C LEU A 272 -35.83 -10.36 46.12
N LEU A 273 -35.88 -11.63 46.56
CA LEU A 273 -34.69 -12.45 46.93
C LEU A 273 -34.92 -13.99 46.81
N THR A 274 -33.84 -14.75 46.55
CA THR A 274 -33.59 -16.19 46.89
C THR A 274 -34.49 -17.37 46.41
N GLY A 275 -33.84 -18.39 45.82
CA GLY A 275 -34.13 -19.84 45.98
C GLY A 275 -34.99 -20.55 44.90
N LEU A 276 -34.96 -21.89 44.71
CA LEU A 276 -33.92 -22.95 44.84
C LEU A 276 -34.53 -24.33 44.39
N HIS A 277 -33.81 -25.17 43.64
CA HIS A 277 -34.19 -26.55 43.19
C HIS A 277 -35.45 -26.66 42.26
N GLY A 278 -35.70 -27.72 41.46
CA GLY A 278 -34.87 -28.85 40.99
C GLY A 278 -35.67 -30.14 40.65
N GLY A 279 -35.52 -30.76 39.46
CA GLY A 279 -35.92 -32.17 39.21
C GLY A 279 -36.45 -32.61 37.82
N ALA A 280 -35.85 -33.70 37.28
CA ALA A 280 -36.37 -34.71 36.33
C ALA A 280 -36.77 -34.36 34.86
N ALA A 281 -36.81 -35.38 33.99
CA ALA A 281 -37.03 -35.33 32.52
C ALA A 281 -37.96 -36.47 32.03
N PRO A 282 -38.33 -36.53 30.73
CA PRO A 282 -37.85 -37.67 29.92
C PRO A 282 -37.63 -37.47 28.39
N GLN A 283 -36.58 -38.12 27.89
CA GLN A 283 -36.43 -38.90 26.62
C GLN A 283 -36.82 -38.34 25.21
N SER A 284 -35.77 -38.13 24.40
CA SER A 284 -35.60 -38.63 23.00
C SER A 284 -36.46 -38.08 21.82
N PRO A 285 -36.00 -38.24 20.55
CA PRO A 285 -34.78 -38.91 20.06
C PRO A 285 -33.74 -37.97 19.41
N ALA A 286 -32.49 -38.42 19.37
CA ALA A 286 -31.42 -37.77 18.60
C ALA A 286 -31.33 -38.34 17.16
N ALA A 287 -31.18 -37.47 16.16
CA ALA A 287 -30.94 -37.88 14.78
C ALA A 287 -29.95 -36.95 14.07
N ARG A 288 -28.69 -37.40 13.96
CA ARG A 288 -27.67 -36.96 12.98
C ARG A 288 -27.50 -35.45 12.77
N LEU A 289 -27.03 -34.75 13.80
CA LEU A 289 -26.10 -33.65 13.56
C LEU A 289 -24.79 -34.24 13.04
N GLY A 290 -24.63 -34.27 11.72
CA GLY A 290 -23.36 -34.59 11.09
C GLY A 290 -22.38 -33.47 11.38
N ARG A 291 -21.39 -33.72 12.25
CA ARG A 291 -20.22 -32.83 12.33
C ARG A 291 -19.49 -32.88 11.00
N LEU A 292 -19.62 -31.84 10.18
CA LEU A 292 -18.64 -31.55 9.15
C LEU A 292 -17.34 -31.22 9.89
N THR A 293 -16.42 -32.17 9.92
CA THR A 293 -15.01 -31.86 10.16
C THR A 293 -14.49 -31.15 8.92
N PRO A 294 -14.05 -29.88 9.00
CA PRO A 294 -13.28 -29.29 7.91
C PRO A 294 -11.99 -30.11 7.78
N SER A 295 -11.70 -30.62 6.59
CA SER A 295 -10.47 -31.34 6.31
C SER A 295 -9.83 -30.83 5.01
N ALA A 296 -8.51 -30.70 5.06
CA ALA A 296 -7.60 -30.35 3.96
C ALA A 296 -7.54 -28.88 3.49
N GLY A 297 -6.70 -28.08 4.18
CA GLY A 297 -5.97 -26.95 3.60
C GLY A 297 -6.59 -25.56 3.78
N PHE A 298 -5.77 -24.52 3.59
CA PHE A 298 -6.21 -23.13 3.41
C PHE A 298 -6.79 -22.98 2.00
N GLY A 299 -7.98 -23.55 1.80
CA GLY A 299 -8.56 -23.75 0.48
C GLY A 299 -8.95 -22.46 -0.24
N ASP A 300 -8.00 -21.88 -0.97
CA ASP A 300 -8.24 -21.07 -2.18
C ASP A 300 -6.97 -21.01 -3.05
N GLY A 301 -7.15 -20.69 -4.33
CA GLY A 301 -6.07 -20.59 -5.31
C GLY A 301 -5.81 -19.16 -5.78
N LEU A 302 -4.62 -18.95 -6.37
CA LEU A 302 -4.28 -17.76 -7.14
C LEU A 302 -3.95 -18.16 -8.57
N SER A 303 -4.50 -17.46 -9.55
CA SER A 303 -4.24 -17.70 -10.98
C SER A 303 -3.75 -16.43 -11.68
N ALA A 304 -2.61 -16.52 -12.36
CA ALA A 304 -2.00 -15.42 -13.11
C ALA A 304 -2.27 -15.57 -14.61
N TYR A 305 -2.80 -14.53 -15.23
CA TYR A 305 -3.15 -14.45 -16.65
C TYR A 305 -2.41 -13.31 -17.34
N LEU A 306 -2.07 -13.49 -18.61
CA LEU A 306 -1.72 -12.43 -19.54
C LEU A 306 -2.98 -11.98 -20.27
N ILE A 307 -3.36 -10.70 -20.16
CA ILE A 307 -4.62 -10.13 -20.67
C ILE A 307 -4.33 -9.05 -21.71
N ASP A 308 -4.85 -9.21 -22.92
CA ASP A 308 -4.93 -8.15 -23.93
C ASP A 308 -5.96 -7.09 -23.49
N PRO A 309 -5.56 -5.82 -23.26
CA PRO A 309 -6.49 -4.79 -22.81
C PRO A 309 -7.51 -4.38 -23.87
N ASP A 310 -7.21 -4.50 -25.17
CA ASP A 310 -8.17 -4.19 -26.22
C ASP A 310 -9.25 -5.29 -26.34
N GLY A 311 -8.92 -6.53 -25.96
CA GLY A 311 -9.85 -7.67 -25.88
C GLY A 311 -10.00 -8.46 -27.18
N ALA A 312 -9.00 -8.40 -28.07
CA ALA A 312 -8.96 -9.14 -29.32
C ALA A 312 -8.37 -10.56 -29.16
N ALA A 313 -7.50 -10.77 -28.17
CA ALA A 313 -7.03 -12.07 -27.73
C ALA A 313 -7.73 -12.54 -26.43
N ALA A 314 -7.90 -13.85 -26.29
CA ALA A 314 -8.36 -14.45 -25.03
C ALA A 314 -7.21 -14.47 -23.99
N PRO A 315 -7.50 -14.34 -22.68
CA PRO A 315 -6.48 -14.41 -21.63
C PRO A 315 -5.69 -15.73 -21.66
N VAL A 316 -4.38 -15.64 -21.42
CA VAL A 316 -3.46 -16.79 -21.41
C VAL A 316 -2.99 -17.05 -19.99
N LEU A 317 -3.19 -18.27 -19.47
CA LEU A 317 -2.69 -18.66 -18.15
C LEU A 317 -1.15 -18.69 -18.13
N LEU A 318 -0.54 -17.99 -17.18
CA LEU A 318 0.90 -17.96 -16.91
C LEU A 318 1.30 -18.82 -15.70
N ALA A 319 0.44 -18.89 -14.69
CA ALA A 319 0.63 -19.74 -13.51
C ALA A 319 -0.69 -19.96 -12.76
N ALA A 320 -0.81 -21.07 -12.05
CA ALA A 320 -1.85 -21.30 -11.04
C ALA A 320 -1.20 -21.95 -9.82
N GLU A 321 -1.45 -21.40 -8.63
CA GLU A 321 -0.94 -21.92 -7.37
C GLU A 321 -2.08 -22.09 -6.37
N LYS A 322 -2.24 -23.30 -5.82
CA LYS A 322 -3.21 -23.62 -4.78
C LYS A 322 -2.58 -23.34 -3.41
N ASP A 323 -3.37 -22.82 -2.47
CA ASP A 323 -2.94 -22.52 -1.10
C ASP A 323 -1.72 -21.58 -1.12
N ALA A 324 -1.85 -20.41 -1.77
CA ALA A 324 -0.75 -19.48 -2.03
C ALA A 324 -1.02 -18.07 -1.44
N ALA A 325 -0.17 -17.65 -0.49
CA ALA A 325 -0.37 -16.42 0.28
C ALA A 325 -0.23 -15.12 -0.56
N THR A 326 0.58 -15.15 -1.62
CA THR A 326 0.50 -14.22 -2.76
C THR A 326 1.07 -14.90 -4.00
N LEU A 327 0.66 -14.44 -5.18
CA LEU A 327 1.28 -14.70 -6.48
C LEU A 327 1.29 -13.37 -7.24
N ARG A 328 2.37 -13.08 -7.98
CA ARG A 328 2.45 -11.93 -8.89
C ARG A 328 3.46 -12.21 -10.01
N VAL A 329 3.15 -11.78 -11.23
CA VAL A 329 4.10 -11.76 -12.35
C VAL A 329 4.91 -10.48 -12.29
N CYS A 330 6.22 -10.60 -12.08
CA CYS A 330 7.13 -9.48 -11.86
C CYS A 330 7.85 -9.06 -13.14
N ASP A 331 8.16 -10.00 -14.03
CA ASP A 331 8.71 -9.71 -15.37
C ASP A 331 8.42 -10.84 -16.37
N LEU A 332 8.53 -10.54 -17.67
CA LEU A 332 8.44 -11.49 -18.78
C LEU A 332 9.68 -11.35 -19.67
N SER A 333 10.24 -12.45 -20.17
CA SER A 333 11.37 -12.35 -21.10
C SER A 333 10.97 -11.64 -22.40
N PRO A 334 11.90 -10.95 -23.10
CA PRO A 334 11.59 -10.19 -24.33
C PRO A 334 10.98 -11.01 -25.49
N ASP A 335 11.12 -12.33 -25.47
CA ASP A 335 10.52 -13.27 -26.42
C ASP A 335 9.20 -13.90 -25.91
N GLY A 336 8.80 -13.61 -24.68
CA GLY A 336 7.65 -14.19 -23.99
C GLY A 336 7.83 -15.65 -23.55
N GLY A 337 9.01 -16.24 -23.69
CA GLY A 337 9.27 -17.66 -23.39
C GLY A 337 9.35 -17.99 -21.90
N LEU A 338 9.69 -17.02 -21.05
CA LEU A 338 9.86 -17.16 -19.60
C LEU A 338 9.07 -16.07 -18.85
N ALA A 339 8.58 -16.42 -17.66
CA ALA A 339 7.99 -15.51 -16.69
C ALA A 339 8.78 -15.58 -15.37
N LEU A 340 9.01 -14.41 -14.76
CA LEU A 340 9.54 -14.27 -13.41
C LEU A 340 8.36 -13.94 -12.48
N LEU A 341 8.07 -14.84 -11.55
CA LEU A 341 6.99 -14.73 -10.59
C LEU A 341 7.55 -14.47 -9.18
N ARG A 342 6.79 -13.79 -8.33
CA ARG A 342 7.00 -13.74 -6.88
C ARG A 342 5.86 -14.42 -6.15
N ARG A 343 6.17 -15.34 -5.23
CA ARG A 343 5.19 -16.04 -4.39
C ARG A 343 5.59 -16.12 -2.90
N GLY A 344 4.89 -16.97 -2.15
CA GLY A 344 5.15 -17.26 -0.74
C GLY A 344 4.51 -16.25 0.23
N PRO A 345 4.59 -16.47 1.56
CA PRO A 345 4.15 -15.50 2.57
C PRO A 345 5.18 -14.36 2.72
N ARG A 346 4.84 -13.31 3.49
CA ARG A 346 5.87 -12.39 4.01
C ARG A 346 6.87 -13.16 4.90
N GLY A 347 8.12 -12.70 4.92
CA GLY A 347 9.26 -13.34 5.58
C GLY A 347 9.92 -14.45 4.75
N ARG A 348 9.22 -15.06 3.77
CA ARG A 348 9.72 -16.19 2.97
C ARG A 348 9.24 -16.09 1.51
N ARG A 349 9.68 -15.04 0.82
CA ARG A 349 9.38 -14.86 -0.62
C ARG A 349 10.25 -15.74 -1.48
N GLU A 350 9.67 -16.22 -2.56
CA GLU A 350 10.37 -16.94 -3.61
C GLU A 350 10.20 -16.23 -4.95
N ALA A 351 11.29 -16.05 -5.68
CA ALA A 351 11.28 -15.93 -7.12
C ALA A 351 11.03 -17.32 -7.72
N VAL A 352 10.13 -17.41 -8.70
CA VAL A 352 9.92 -18.62 -9.49
C VAL A 352 10.07 -18.25 -10.96
N LEU A 353 10.95 -18.95 -11.66
CA LEU A 353 11.05 -18.84 -13.12
C LEU A 353 10.19 -19.96 -13.72
N VAL A 354 9.27 -19.59 -14.61
CA VAL A 354 8.35 -20.50 -15.29
C VAL A 354 8.46 -20.32 -16.79
N ARG A 355 8.54 -21.43 -17.54
CA ARG A 355 8.49 -21.42 -19.00
C ARG A 355 7.04 -21.35 -19.47
N THR A 356 6.70 -20.37 -20.29
CA THR A 356 5.30 -20.08 -20.67
C THR A 356 4.69 -21.11 -21.62
N ALA A 357 5.52 -21.85 -22.36
CA ALA A 357 5.07 -22.82 -23.36
C ALA A 357 4.45 -24.11 -22.76
N ASP A 358 4.93 -24.54 -21.60
CA ASP A 358 4.54 -25.79 -20.91
C ASP A 358 4.18 -25.58 -19.42
N LEU A 359 4.34 -24.36 -18.90
CA LEU A 359 4.20 -23.99 -17.48
C LEU A 359 5.19 -24.70 -16.54
N ALA A 360 6.31 -25.20 -17.08
CA ALA A 360 7.34 -25.84 -16.26
C ALA A 360 8.13 -24.81 -15.43
N THR A 361 8.21 -25.03 -14.12
CA THR A 361 9.11 -24.28 -13.25
C THR A 361 10.56 -24.66 -13.55
N THR A 362 11.39 -23.67 -13.94
CA THR A 362 12.82 -23.85 -14.25
C THR A 362 13.72 -23.53 -13.05
N CYS A 363 13.23 -22.70 -12.12
CA CYS A 363 13.93 -22.35 -10.87
C CYS A 363 12.95 -21.88 -9.79
N VAL A 364 13.31 -22.13 -8.53
CA VAL A 364 12.77 -21.47 -7.33
C VAL A 364 13.96 -20.91 -6.56
N TRP A 365 13.91 -19.64 -6.11
CA TRP A 365 15.01 -18.99 -5.40
C TRP A 365 14.50 -18.01 -4.33
N PRO A 366 15.06 -17.98 -3.10
CA PRO A 366 14.63 -17.02 -2.08
C PRO A 366 14.91 -15.57 -2.48
N VAL A 367 13.99 -14.66 -2.17
CA VAL A 367 14.13 -13.21 -2.42
C VAL A 367 13.67 -12.38 -1.23
N ALA A 368 14.15 -11.14 -1.16
CA ALA A 368 13.86 -10.25 -0.05
C ALA A 368 12.42 -9.70 -0.13
N ASP A 369 11.77 -9.51 1.03
CA ASP A 369 10.50 -8.78 1.13
C ASP A 369 10.69 -7.27 0.89
N GLY A 370 9.58 -6.52 0.92
CA GLY A 370 9.52 -5.12 0.50
C GLY A 370 8.87 -4.97 -0.87
N ASP A 371 9.55 -4.30 -1.81
CA ASP A 371 8.99 -4.03 -3.14
C ASP A 371 8.63 -5.35 -3.89
N PRO A 372 7.40 -5.48 -4.44
CA PRO A 372 6.99 -6.63 -5.25
C PRO A 372 7.78 -6.82 -6.56
N TRP A 373 8.45 -5.79 -7.08
CA TRP A 373 9.29 -5.84 -8.28
C TRP A 373 10.69 -6.38 -7.93
N ILE A 374 10.74 -7.69 -7.66
CA ILE A 374 11.92 -8.41 -7.13
C ILE A 374 13.09 -8.57 -8.11
N GLY A 375 12.94 -8.26 -9.40
CA GLY A 375 13.95 -8.57 -10.40
C GLY A 375 13.44 -8.45 -11.84
N ARG A 376 14.29 -8.81 -12.81
CA ARG A 376 13.96 -8.81 -14.25
C ARG A 376 14.88 -9.72 -15.08
N PHE A 377 14.50 -10.00 -16.32
CA PHE A 377 15.35 -10.60 -17.35
C PHE A 377 16.17 -9.54 -18.11
N SER A 378 17.26 -9.99 -18.76
CA SER A 378 18.02 -9.19 -19.71
C SER A 378 17.26 -8.93 -21.02
N PRO A 379 17.61 -7.86 -21.78
CA PRO A 379 17.13 -7.67 -23.16
C PRO A 379 17.51 -8.79 -24.15
N ARG A 380 18.22 -9.84 -23.70
CA ARG A 380 18.58 -11.04 -24.46
C ARG A 380 17.94 -12.33 -23.93
N ALA A 381 17.18 -12.26 -22.83
CA ALA A 381 16.72 -13.43 -22.06
C ALA A 381 17.85 -14.37 -21.56
N ASP A 382 19.12 -13.94 -21.61
CA ASP A 382 20.32 -14.74 -21.28
C ASP A 382 20.75 -14.67 -19.80
N THR A 383 20.06 -13.82 -19.02
CA THR A 383 20.38 -13.49 -17.63
C THR A 383 19.10 -13.12 -16.88
N VAL A 384 19.02 -13.49 -15.61
CA VAL A 384 18.05 -12.97 -14.64
C VAL A 384 18.79 -12.23 -13.52
N TRP A 385 18.25 -11.08 -13.10
CA TRP A 385 18.69 -10.34 -11.92
C TRP A 385 17.62 -10.37 -10.85
N LEU A 386 18.00 -10.56 -9.57
CA LEU A 386 17.09 -10.60 -8.42
C LEU A 386 17.60 -9.73 -7.26
N ARG A 387 16.67 -9.11 -6.53
CA ARG A 387 16.86 -8.49 -5.22
C ARG A 387 16.66 -9.57 -4.15
N SER A 388 17.74 -10.06 -3.54
CA SER A 388 17.71 -11.30 -2.75
C SER A 388 18.66 -11.26 -1.54
N ASP A 389 18.17 -11.82 -0.43
CA ASP A 389 18.82 -12.08 0.85
C ASP A 389 19.09 -13.60 1.05
N ALA A 390 19.06 -14.39 -0.03
CA ALA A 390 19.38 -15.81 0.01
C ALA A 390 20.79 -16.03 0.61
N ASP A 391 20.86 -16.85 1.66
CA ASP A 391 22.06 -17.16 2.46
C ASP A 391 22.81 -15.93 3.02
N ARG A 392 22.10 -14.81 3.25
CA ARG A 392 22.66 -13.52 3.64
C ARG A 392 21.82 -12.82 4.72
N GLU A 393 22.45 -11.86 5.40
CA GLU A 393 21.78 -11.00 6.39
C GLU A 393 21.08 -9.80 5.75
N PHE A 394 21.63 -9.25 4.66
CA PHE A 394 21.10 -8.07 3.97
C PHE A 394 20.87 -8.36 2.48
N ALA A 395 19.77 -7.84 1.95
CA ALA A 395 19.37 -7.96 0.56
C ALA A 395 20.41 -7.34 -0.39
N ALA A 396 20.77 -8.08 -1.44
CA ALA A 396 21.75 -7.70 -2.45
C ALA A 396 21.17 -7.82 -3.86
N LEU A 397 21.86 -7.25 -4.85
CA LEU A 397 21.60 -7.53 -6.26
C LEU A 397 22.35 -8.80 -6.66
N LEU A 398 21.61 -9.87 -6.97
CA LEU A 398 22.15 -11.09 -7.55
C LEU A 398 21.93 -11.14 -9.06
N ALA A 399 22.78 -11.87 -9.76
CA ALA A 399 22.59 -12.26 -11.15
C ALA A 399 22.92 -13.74 -11.36
N ALA A 400 22.19 -14.39 -12.27
CA ALA A 400 22.57 -15.69 -12.83
C ALA A 400 22.33 -15.69 -14.34
N ARG A 401 23.23 -16.33 -15.09
CA ARG A 401 23.03 -16.60 -16.52
C ARG A 401 22.00 -17.71 -16.70
N LEU A 402 21.23 -17.67 -17.78
CA LEU A 402 20.24 -18.71 -18.11
C LEU A 402 20.78 -19.67 -19.18
N ASP A 403 20.37 -20.94 -19.12
CA ASP A 403 20.49 -21.91 -20.22
C ASP A 403 19.34 -21.77 -21.23
N ASP A 404 19.43 -22.46 -22.37
CA ASP A 404 18.41 -22.44 -23.45
C ASP A 404 17.03 -22.97 -22.99
N GLU A 405 16.97 -23.62 -21.82
CA GLU A 405 15.75 -24.09 -21.17
C GLU A 405 15.21 -23.14 -20.10
N GLY A 406 15.91 -22.04 -19.80
CA GLY A 406 15.53 -21.01 -18.83
C GLY A 406 15.94 -21.29 -17.38
N ARG A 407 16.90 -22.18 -17.12
CA ARG A 407 17.43 -22.46 -15.77
C ARG A 407 18.67 -21.59 -15.47
N PRO A 408 18.82 -21.05 -14.25
CA PRO A 408 20.00 -20.30 -13.87
C PRO A 408 21.24 -21.17 -13.68
N HIS A 409 22.41 -20.60 -13.99
CA HIS A 409 23.73 -21.20 -13.85
C HIS A 409 24.62 -20.29 -13.01
N GLY A 410 24.76 -20.63 -11.72
CA GLY A 410 25.62 -19.92 -10.76
C GLY A 410 25.09 -18.54 -10.37
N TRP A 411 24.57 -18.42 -9.15
CA TRP A 411 24.22 -17.10 -8.61
C TRP A 411 25.50 -16.34 -8.23
N SER A 412 25.57 -15.10 -8.69
CA SER A 412 26.65 -14.15 -8.46
C SER A 412 26.11 -12.92 -7.77
N VAL A 413 26.86 -12.37 -6.81
CA VAL A 413 26.55 -11.06 -6.22
C VAL A 413 27.10 -9.99 -7.16
N VAL A 414 26.25 -9.07 -7.61
CA VAL A 414 26.62 -7.93 -8.47
C VAL A 414 26.81 -6.67 -7.66
N ALA A 415 25.95 -6.43 -6.66
CA ALA A 415 26.05 -5.29 -5.75
C ALA A 415 25.55 -5.65 -4.35
N GLU A 416 26.30 -5.25 -3.33
CA GLU A 416 25.97 -5.43 -1.92
C GLU A 416 26.46 -4.25 -1.09
N ARG A 417 25.86 -4.04 0.10
CA ARG A 417 26.28 -3.01 1.04
C ARG A 417 26.24 -3.53 2.48
N ALA A 418 27.34 -3.34 3.21
CA ALA A 418 27.44 -3.83 4.59
C ALA A 418 26.50 -3.03 5.52
N GLY A 419 25.56 -3.73 6.17
CA GLY A 419 24.62 -3.12 7.10
C GLY A 419 23.53 -2.27 6.45
N SER A 420 23.13 -2.57 5.21
CA SER A 420 22.07 -1.87 4.48
C SER A 420 21.42 -2.78 3.45
N ASP A 421 20.10 -2.94 3.51
CA ASP A 421 19.34 -3.72 2.51
C ASP A 421 19.24 -2.98 1.17
N LEU A 422 19.34 -3.72 0.06
CA LEU A 422 18.82 -3.26 -1.22
C LEU A 422 17.27 -3.27 -1.15
N GLU A 423 16.68 -2.08 -1.03
CA GLU A 423 15.23 -1.93 -0.86
C GLU A 423 14.48 -1.76 -2.18
N LEU A 424 15.02 -0.96 -3.10
CA LEU A 424 14.46 -0.74 -4.44
C LEU A 424 15.51 -1.03 -5.50
N LEU A 425 15.05 -1.62 -6.61
CA LEU A 425 15.84 -1.94 -7.78
C LEU A 425 15.08 -1.43 -9.02
N SER A 426 15.77 -0.70 -9.89
CA SER A 426 15.23 -0.25 -11.18
C SER A 426 16.30 -0.37 -12.26
N PHE A 427 15.89 -0.44 -13.53
CA PHE A 427 16.81 -0.58 -14.66
C PHE A 427 16.43 0.39 -15.78
N GLY A 428 17.43 0.95 -16.45
CA GLY A 428 17.26 1.75 -17.65
C GLY A 428 16.76 0.93 -18.85
N HIS A 429 16.29 1.64 -19.87
CA HIS A 429 15.89 1.03 -21.15
C HIS A 429 17.07 0.40 -21.91
N ASP A 430 18.31 0.74 -21.56
CA ASP A 430 19.54 0.14 -22.09
C ASP A 430 19.79 -1.30 -21.60
N GLY A 431 19.12 -1.74 -20.52
CA GLY A 431 19.38 -3.01 -19.84
C GLY A 431 20.80 -3.15 -19.29
N ARG A 432 21.49 -2.02 -19.05
CA ARG A 432 22.89 -1.95 -18.57
C ARG A 432 23.06 -0.97 -17.42
N THR A 433 22.21 0.04 -17.32
CA THR A 433 22.17 0.95 -16.18
C THR A 433 21.18 0.41 -15.16
N ALA A 434 21.64 0.17 -13.93
CA ALA A 434 20.80 -0.19 -12.81
C ALA A 434 20.81 0.93 -11.77
N VAL A 435 19.70 1.08 -11.06
CA VAL A 435 19.50 2.08 -10.01
C VAL A 435 19.13 1.35 -8.73
N LEU A 436 19.93 1.57 -7.70
CA LEU A 436 19.88 0.87 -6.42
C LEU A 436 19.51 1.88 -5.33
N ALA A 437 18.43 1.63 -4.60
CA ALA A 437 18.17 2.34 -3.35
C ALA A 437 18.56 1.43 -2.17
N TRP A 438 19.44 1.94 -1.32
CA TRP A 438 19.93 1.25 -0.13
C TRP A 438 19.22 1.79 1.10
N ASN A 439 18.64 0.91 1.93
CA ASN A 439 18.05 1.28 3.21
C ASN A 439 19.18 1.48 4.24
N VAL A 440 19.43 2.73 4.61
CA VAL A 440 20.42 3.14 5.59
C VAL A 440 19.72 3.52 6.89
N ARG A 441 19.21 2.51 7.61
CA ARG A 441 18.45 2.65 8.87
C ARG A 441 17.21 3.55 8.72
N GLY A 442 16.38 3.28 7.73
CA GLY A 442 15.13 3.99 7.45
C GLY A 442 15.26 5.17 6.47
N ALA A 443 16.44 5.76 6.33
CA ALA A 443 16.75 6.67 5.22
C ALA A 443 17.12 5.86 3.95
N SER A 444 17.05 6.48 2.78
CA SER A 444 17.50 5.90 1.50
C SER A 444 18.76 6.59 1.00
N ASP A 445 19.77 5.81 0.60
CA ASP A 445 20.86 6.27 -0.28
C ASP A 445 20.57 5.78 -1.71
N LEU A 446 20.64 6.65 -2.72
CA LEU A 446 20.39 6.27 -4.12
C LEU A 446 21.68 6.24 -4.95
N GLU A 447 21.90 5.16 -5.68
CA GLU A 447 23.10 4.91 -6.47
C GLU A 447 22.74 4.44 -7.89
N VAL A 448 23.38 5.02 -8.90
CA VAL A 448 23.32 4.54 -10.29
C VAL A 448 24.60 3.77 -10.58
N VAL A 449 24.46 2.52 -11.04
CA VAL A 449 25.59 1.64 -11.38
C VAL A 449 25.50 1.23 -12.85
N THR A 450 26.64 1.12 -13.53
CA THR A 450 26.71 0.28 -14.72
C THR A 450 26.72 -1.18 -14.27
N ALA A 451 25.63 -1.90 -14.52
CA ALA A 451 25.56 -3.34 -14.32
C ALA A 451 26.56 -4.01 -15.29
N PRO A 452 27.56 -4.76 -14.79
CA PRO A 452 28.52 -5.43 -15.64
C PRO A 452 27.83 -6.50 -16.49
N PRO A 453 28.34 -6.80 -17.71
CA PRO A 453 27.90 -7.98 -18.44
C PRO A 453 28.17 -9.24 -17.59
N PRO A 454 27.32 -10.28 -17.65
CA PRO A 454 27.45 -11.45 -16.79
C PRO A 454 28.79 -12.15 -17.03
N ALA A 455 29.62 -12.21 -15.99
CA ALA A 455 30.91 -12.86 -16.08
C ALA A 455 30.74 -14.39 -16.29
N PRO A 456 31.66 -15.05 -17.02
CA PRO A 456 31.66 -16.51 -17.08
C PRO A 456 31.93 -17.10 -15.69
N ALA A 457 31.40 -18.29 -15.41
CA ALA A 457 31.44 -18.94 -14.09
C ALA A 457 32.85 -19.26 -13.53
N THR A 458 33.91 -18.97 -14.27
CA THR A 458 35.31 -19.08 -13.86
C THR A 458 35.93 -17.75 -13.41
N ALA A 459 35.18 -16.63 -13.46
CA ALA A 459 35.64 -15.33 -13.00
C ALA A 459 35.36 -15.14 -11.50
N ALA A 460 36.26 -14.44 -10.80
CA ALA A 460 35.98 -13.95 -9.45
C ALA A 460 34.83 -12.94 -9.46
N ALA A 461 34.13 -12.79 -8.32
CA ALA A 461 32.93 -11.97 -8.19
C ALA A 461 33.11 -10.57 -8.80
N GLY A 462 32.40 -10.32 -9.90
CA GLY A 462 32.46 -9.08 -10.64
C GLY A 462 31.88 -7.95 -9.80
N HIS A 463 32.75 -7.10 -9.28
CA HIS A 463 32.35 -5.87 -8.60
C HIS A 463 31.52 -5.01 -9.58
N THR A 464 30.68 -4.13 -9.04
CA THR A 464 29.93 -3.15 -9.83
C THR A 464 30.83 -2.39 -10.80
N GLY A 465 30.27 -2.00 -11.96
CA GLY A 465 30.89 -0.98 -12.78
C GLY A 465 30.99 0.36 -12.04
N PRO A 466 31.62 1.39 -12.64
CA PRO A 466 31.72 2.70 -12.02
C PRO A 466 30.33 3.19 -11.58
N SER A 467 30.21 3.54 -10.30
CA SER A 467 28.94 3.97 -9.70
C SER A 467 28.92 5.47 -9.42
N ARG A 468 27.70 6.01 -9.35
CA ARG A 468 27.42 7.41 -9.07
C ARG A 468 26.31 7.51 -8.03
N SER A 469 26.65 7.98 -6.83
CA SER A 469 25.65 8.42 -5.86
C SER A 469 24.83 9.58 -6.42
N VAL A 470 23.53 9.57 -6.15
CA VAL A 470 22.59 10.63 -6.53
C VAL A 470 22.24 11.42 -5.27
N PRO A 471 22.56 12.72 -5.18
CA PRO A 471 22.10 13.54 -4.07
C PRO A 471 20.58 13.58 -4.01
N LEU A 472 20.01 13.28 -2.84
CA LEU A 472 18.57 13.29 -2.63
C LEU A 472 18.15 14.56 -1.88
N PRO A 473 17.13 15.30 -2.36
CA PRO A 473 16.60 16.45 -1.64
C PRO A 473 15.78 16.06 -0.38
N HIS A 474 15.39 14.78 -0.27
CA HIS A 474 14.56 14.25 0.82
C HIS A 474 15.00 12.84 1.21
N GLU A 475 14.68 12.45 2.44
CA GLU A 475 15.33 11.34 3.15
C GLU A 475 14.98 9.92 2.69
N VAL A 476 13.88 9.74 1.94
CA VAL A 476 13.38 8.41 1.54
C VAL A 476 12.96 8.38 0.07
N VAL A 477 13.48 7.41 -0.67
CA VAL A 477 12.99 7.03 -2.00
C VAL A 477 11.91 5.97 -1.81
N THR A 478 10.74 6.20 -2.39
CA THR A 478 9.57 5.28 -2.29
C THR A 478 9.24 4.58 -3.61
N ARG A 479 9.78 5.07 -4.74
CA ARG A 479 9.77 4.38 -6.04
C ARG A 479 10.82 4.96 -6.98
N VAL A 480 11.37 4.12 -7.86
CA VAL A 480 12.22 4.51 -8.99
C VAL A 480 11.72 3.78 -10.24
N VAL A 481 11.43 4.51 -11.31
CA VAL A 481 11.07 3.94 -12.62
C VAL A 481 11.87 4.58 -13.75
N PRO A 482 12.20 3.85 -14.83
CA PRO A 482 12.71 4.46 -16.05
C PRO A 482 11.65 5.37 -16.68
N ALA A 483 12.11 6.41 -17.36
CA ALA A 483 11.27 7.40 -18.00
C ALA A 483 12.00 7.97 -19.22
N GLY A 484 11.59 7.51 -20.40
CA GLY A 484 12.31 7.73 -21.66
C GLY A 484 13.67 7.00 -21.70
N PRO A 485 14.47 7.19 -22.77
CA PRO A 485 15.68 6.41 -23.00
C PRO A 485 16.79 6.57 -21.95
N ALA A 486 16.90 7.75 -21.32
CA ALA A 486 18.04 8.15 -20.49
C ALA A 486 17.66 8.78 -19.13
N GLY A 487 16.37 8.82 -18.77
CA GLY A 487 15.88 9.49 -17.56
C GLY A 487 15.17 8.56 -16.59
N LEU A 488 14.96 9.07 -15.36
CA LEU A 488 14.33 8.34 -14.26
C LEU A 488 13.27 9.23 -13.60
N MET A 489 12.15 8.63 -13.19
CA MET A 489 11.19 9.27 -12.29
C MET A 489 11.33 8.68 -10.88
N LEU A 490 11.53 9.56 -9.90
CA LEU A 490 11.62 9.24 -8.48
C LEU A 490 10.34 9.66 -7.75
N ALA A 491 9.88 8.84 -6.81
CA ALA A 491 8.93 9.26 -5.78
C ALA A 491 9.67 9.46 -4.46
N LEU A 492 9.74 10.71 -4.00
CA LEU A 492 10.50 11.08 -2.79
C LEU A 492 9.58 11.50 -1.66
N SER A 493 9.90 11.03 -0.46
CA SER A 493 9.26 11.37 0.81
C SER A 493 10.33 11.85 1.81
N GLY A 494 9.96 12.71 2.75
CA GLY A 494 10.91 13.23 3.74
C GLY A 494 10.21 13.74 4.98
N SER A 495 10.92 13.89 6.10
CA SER A 495 10.30 14.14 7.42
C SER A 495 9.49 15.44 7.46
N GLN A 496 9.84 16.39 6.59
CA GLN A 496 9.23 17.71 6.49
C GLN A 496 8.37 17.89 5.24
N ARG A 497 8.15 16.83 4.44
CA ARG A 497 7.51 16.90 3.13
C ARG A 497 6.57 15.73 2.84
N ARG A 498 5.41 16.02 2.27
CA ARG A 498 4.53 15.02 1.64
C ARG A 498 5.22 14.32 0.45
N PRO A 499 4.83 13.08 0.09
CA PRO A 499 5.32 12.41 -1.10
C PRO A 499 5.20 13.30 -2.34
N GLY A 500 6.26 13.42 -3.12
CA GLY A 500 6.30 14.22 -4.34
C GLY A 500 7.12 13.56 -5.43
N LEU A 501 6.84 13.92 -6.68
CA LEU A 501 7.50 13.32 -7.84
C LEU A 501 8.60 14.22 -8.40
N TRP A 502 9.71 13.59 -8.74
CA TRP A 502 10.95 14.24 -9.20
C TRP A 502 11.46 13.54 -10.45
N TRP A 503 11.84 14.33 -11.44
CA TRP A 503 12.52 13.92 -12.66
C TRP A 503 14.02 13.95 -12.43
N LEU A 504 14.74 12.90 -12.83
CA LEU A 504 16.18 12.82 -12.78
C LEU A 504 16.69 12.62 -14.22
N PRO A 505 17.12 13.70 -14.91
CA PRO A 505 17.81 13.59 -16.18
C PRO A 505 19.21 12.99 -16.02
N GLU A 506 19.76 12.44 -17.09
CA GLU A 506 21.13 11.93 -17.10
C GLU A 506 22.15 13.02 -16.74
N GLY A 507 23.01 12.75 -15.74
CA GLY A 507 24.08 13.65 -15.32
C GLY A 507 23.65 14.93 -14.56
N VAL A 508 22.36 15.08 -14.24
CA VAL A 508 21.80 16.27 -13.56
C VAL A 508 21.27 15.89 -12.17
N GLU A 509 21.03 16.89 -11.31
CA GLU A 509 20.33 16.74 -10.03
C GLU A 509 18.81 16.49 -10.20
N PRO A 510 18.12 15.88 -9.22
CA PRO A 510 16.67 15.72 -9.26
C PRO A 510 15.90 17.05 -9.35
N VAL A 511 14.93 17.15 -10.26
CA VAL A 511 14.05 18.30 -10.48
C VAL A 511 12.60 17.94 -10.12
N ARG A 512 11.98 18.63 -9.17
CA ARG A 512 10.59 18.38 -8.76
C ARG A 512 9.61 18.71 -9.89
N THR A 513 8.62 17.85 -10.14
CA THR A 513 7.57 18.16 -11.13
C THR A 513 6.77 19.41 -10.69
N PRO A 514 6.37 20.30 -11.63
CA PRO A 514 5.71 21.56 -11.27
C PRO A 514 4.38 21.39 -10.52
N TRP A 515 3.73 20.25 -10.72
CA TRP A 515 2.42 19.91 -10.17
C TRP A 515 2.47 19.14 -8.85
N SER A 516 3.64 18.68 -8.37
CA SER A 516 3.77 18.18 -7.00
C SER A 516 3.65 19.34 -6.00
N SER A 517 2.97 19.16 -4.86
CA SER A 517 3.00 20.11 -3.73
C SER A 517 4.42 20.55 -3.41
N ARG A 518 4.59 21.76 -2.89
CA ARG A 518 5.89 22.28 -2.44
C ARG A 518 6.21 21.89 -0.99
N ASP A 519 7.35 22.34 -0.48
CA ASP A 519 7.72 22.12 0.93
C ASP A 519 6.88 23.00 1.85
N GLU A 520 6.66 24.27 1.46
CA GLU A 520 5.79 25.21 2.14
C GLU A 520 4.31 24.78 2.16
N ASP A 521 3.90 23.86 1.27
CA ASP A 521 2.53 23.34 1.17
C ASP A 521 2.26 22.12 2.08
N ALA A 522 3.29 21.52 2.70
CA ALA A 522 3.12 20.25 3.44
C ALA A 522 2.10 20.35 4.59
N VAL A 523 2.03 21.53 5.22
CA VAL A 523 1.19 21.88 6.37
C VAL A 523 0.74 23.35 6.29
N PRO A 524 -0.36 23.75 6.95
CA PRO A 524 -0.75 25.16 7.04
C PRO A 524 0.33 26.02 7.76
N PRO A 525 0.48 27.31 7.41
CA PRO A 525 1.41 28.21 8.07
C PRO A 525 1.21 28.29 9.60
N GLY A 526 2.31 28.54 10.32
CA GLY A 526 2.32 28.72 11.78
C GLY A 526 2.59 27.45 12.60
N ARG A 527 2.63 26.26 11.97
CA ARG A 527 3.10 25.01 12.58
C ARG A 527 4.03 24.29 11.60
N PRO A 528 5.35 24.48 11.64
CA PRO A 528 6.26 23.82 10.72
C PRO A 528 6.36 22.30 10.98
N PRO A 529 6.72 21.48 9.98
CA PRO A 529 7.03 20.06 10.17
C PRO A 529 8.33 19.85 10.96
N VAL A 530 8.34 18.83 11.82
CA VAL A 530 9.50 18.48 12.68
C VAL A 530 10.34 17.41 11.99
N ARG A 531 11.65 17.67 11.90
CA ARG A 531 12.67 16.68 11.54
C ARG A 531 13.01 15.84 12.78
N PRO A 532 12.91 14.49 12.74
CA PRO A 532 13.26 13.65 13.87
C PRO A 532 14.78 13.55 14.06
N VAL A 533 15.17 13.05 15.23
CA VAL A 533 16.53 12.55 15.50
C VAL A 533 16.51 11.04 15.66
N GLN A 534 17.54 10.33 15.18
CA GLN A 534 17.64 8.89 15.40
C GLN A 534 18.07 8.61 16.84
N MET A 535 17.33 7.75 17.54
CA MET A 535 17.75 7.16 18.82
C MET A 535 18.23 5.72 18.60
N ARG A 536 19.10 5.25 19.51
CA ARG A 536 19.65 3.89 19.52
C ARG A 536 19.77 3.42 20.96
N LEU A 537 19.34 2.20 21.21
CA LEU A 537 19.36 1.57 22.52
C LEU A 537 19.78 0.10 22.40
N THR A 538 19.88 -0.55 23.54
CA THR A 538 20.08 -2.00 23.63
C THR A 538 18.95 -2.53 24.52
N ALA A 539 18.20 -3.52 24.02
CA ALA A 539 17.20 -4.24 24.80
C ALA A 539 17.87 -5.06 25.93
N ARG A 540 17.07 -5.49 26.91
CA ARG A 540 17.50 -6.24 28.10
C ARG A 540 18.25 -7.54 27.82
N ASP A 541 18.07 -8.12 26.63
CA ASP A 541 18.75 -9.34 26.17
C ASP A 541 20.03 -9.06 25.36
N GLY A 542 20.35 -7.79 25.10
CA GLY A 542 21.51 -7.37 24.31
C GLY A 542 21.20 -6.99 22.86
N LEU A 543 19.96 -7.14 22.38
CA LEU A 543 19.62 -6.79 21.00
C LEU A 543 19.70 -5.26 20.77
N PRO A 544 20.45 -4.75 19.77
CA PRO A 544 20.47 -3.33 19.45
C PRO A 544 19.16 -2.91 18.77
N LEU A 545 18.40 -2.01 19.39
CA LEU A 545 17.20 -1.40 18.80
C LEU A 545 17.46 0.06 18.41
N ASN A 546 16.59 0.62 17.58
CA ASN A 546 16.71 2.00 17.12
C ASN A 546 15.35 2.60 16.75
N GLY A 547 15.31 3.87 16.36
CA GLY A 547 14.09 4.51 15.90
C GLY A 547 14.19 6.02 15.81
N TRP A 548 13.04 6.67 15.61
CA TRP A 548 12.96 8.10 15.33
C TRP A 548 12.23 8.85 16.45
N TYR A 549 12.89 9.86 17.02
CA TYR A 549 12.32 10.71 18.07
C TYR A 549 11.96 12.08 17.50
N TYR A 550 10.70 12.47 17.66
CA TYR A 550 10.13 13.73 17.23
C TYR A 550 9.80 14.58 18.46
N ARG A 551 10.49 15.71 18.63
CA ARG A 551 10.23 16.67 19.70
C ARG A 551 9.13 17.66 19.31
N ALA A 552 8.15 17.89 20.19
CA ALA A 552 7.12 18.89 19.97
C ALA A 552 7.73 20.32 19.98
N PRO A 553 7.32 21.21 19.06
CA PRO A 553 7.81 22.59 19.06
C PRO A 553 7.47 23.35 20.35
N GLY A 554 8.36 24.25 20.76
CA GLY A 554 8.13 25.19 21.88
C GLY A 554 8.69 24.77 23.24
N ARG A 555 9.34 23.60 23.36
CA ARG A 555 10.12 23.18 24.53
C ARG A 555 11.63 23.32 24.32
N GLY A 556 12.37 23.47 25.42
CA GLY A 556 13.82 23.49 25.44
C GLY A 556 14.44 22.10 25.18
N PRO A 557 15.68 22.04 24.65
CA PRO A 557 16.40 20.77 24.54
C PRO A 557 16.76 20.24 25.94
N GLY A 558 16.24 19.06 26.30
CA GLY A 558 16.50 18.42 27.60
C GLY A 558 15.38 18.56 28.63
N GLU A 559 14.24 19.18 28.28
CA GLU A 559 13.03 19.17 29.10
C GLU A 559 12.23 17.87 28.89
N PRO A 560 11.95 17.06 29.93
CA PRO A 560 11.15 15.83 29.79
C PRO A 560 9.71 16.14 29.37
N ALA A 561 9.29 15.51 28.27
CA ALA A 561 8.01 15.73 27.61
C ALA A 561 7.02 14.57 27.87
N PRO A 562 5.69 14.82 27.84
CA PRO A 562 4.73 13.75 27.57
C PRO A 562 5.09 13.09 26.24
N CYS A 563 5.20 11.76 26.22
CA CYS A 563 5.72 11.05 25.06
C CYS A 563 4.79 9.90 24.64
N VAL A 564 4.56 9.80 23.33
CA VAL A 564 3.81 8.69 22.72
C VAL A 564 4.82 7.73 22.10
N ILE A 565 4.82 6.48 22.56
CA ILE A 565 5.53 5.39 21.89
C ILE A 565 4.64 4.95 20.71
N HIS A 566 5.09 5.18 19.47
CA HIS A 566 4.34 4.86 18.27
C HIS A 566 4.90 3.63 17.55
N LEU A 567 4.07 2.63 17.29
CA LEU A 567 4.46 1.33 16.75
C LEU A 567 3.86 1.15 15.34
N HIS A 568 4.72 0.81 14.37
CA HIS A 568 4.35 0.67 12.96
C HIS A 568 3.58 -0.64 12.65
N GLY A 569 3.18 -0.84 11.39
CA GLY A 569 2.53 -2.07 10.93
C GLY A 569 3.50 -3.25 10.77
N GLY A 570 3.10 -4.33 10.10
CA GLY A 570 4.01 -5.41 9.73
C GLY A 570 3.73 -6.79 10.37
N PRO A 571 4.61 -7.38 11.20
CA PRO A 571 5.88 -6.87 11.75
C PRO A 571 6.93 -6.38 10.75
N GLU A 572 6.98 -6.92 9.52
CA GLU A 572 8.08 -6.66 8.58
C GLU A 572 8.08 -5.28 7.89
N GLU A 573 7.54 -4.25 8.53
CA GLU A 573 7.63 -2.85 8.13
C GLU A 573 8.72 -2.14 8.97
N GLN A 574 8.91 -0.84 8.78
CA GLN A 574 9.96 -0.06 9.45
C GLN A 574 9.49 1.37 9.67
N GLU A 575 9.87 2.00 10.78
CA GLU A 575 9.69 3.44 10.97
C GLU A 575 10.74 4.24 10.17
N ARG A 576 10.28 5.23 9.40
CA ARG A 576 11.12 5.99 8.47
C ARG A 576 10.94 7.49 8.66
N PRO A 577 11.96 8.33 8.38
CA PRO A 577 11.90 9.78 8.58
C PRO A 577 11.08 10.45 7.46
N VAL A 578 9.77 10.20 7.43
CA VAL A 578 8.80 10.70 6.44
C VAL A 578 7.70 11.51 7.12
N PHE A 579 7.10 12.46 6.40
CA PHE A 579 6.06 13.32 6.96
C PHE A 579 4.77 12.54 7.26
N ASN A 580 4.54 12.23 8.53
CA ASN A 580 3.29 11.64 9.00
C ASN A 580 2.29 12.73 9.50
N PRO A 581 1.11 12.89 8.86
CA PRO A 581 0.09 13.85 9.29
C PRO A 581 -0.44 13.61 10.71
N LEU A 582 -0.41 12.37 11.21
CA LEU A 582 -0.76 12.03 12.59
C LEU A 582 0.26 12.62 13.56
N TYR A 583 1.56 12.41 13.30
CA TYR A 583 2.62 12.94 14.17
C TYR A 583 2.55 14.46 14.23
N HIS A 584 2.35 15.13 13.10
CA HIS A 584 2.19 16.59 13.07
C HIS A 584 0.99 17.09 13.92
N GLU A 585 -0.12 16.35 13.95
CA GLU A 585 -1.31 16.67 14.75
C GLU A 585 -1.06 16.43 16.26
N ILE A 586 -0.29 15.40 16.63
CA ILE A 586 0.14 15.09 18.01
C ILE A 586 1.19 16.08 18.53
N LEU A 587 2.27 16.31 17.78
CA LEU A 587 3.33 17.29 18.07
C LEU A 587 2.74 18.70 18.22
N GLY A 588 1.73 19.03 17.40
CA GLY A 588 0.96 20.27 17.48
C GLY A 588 0.07 20.43 18.73
N ARG A 589 0.07 19.46 19.66
CA ARG A 589 -0.56 19.54 21.00
C ARG A 589 0.46 19.54 22.14
N GLY A 590 1.77 19.57 21.84
CA GLY A 590 2.81 19.55 22.86
C GLY A 590 3.06 18.16 23.43
N LEU A 591 2.92 17.11 22.61
CA LEU A 591 3.25 15.72 22.92
C LEU A 591 4.42 15.29 22.02
N ASP A 592 5.51 14.80 22.60
CA ASP A 592 6.65 14.25 21.85
C ASP A 592 6.31 12.82 21.39
N ILE A 593 7.03 12.29 20.40
CA ILE A 593 6.81 10.93 19.87
C ILE A 593 8.15 10.21 19.77
N PHE A 594 8.22 8.99 20.31
CA PHE A 594 9.28 8.04 19.96
C PHE A 594 8.66 6.92 19.14
N ALA A 595 9.15 6.73 17.92
CA ALA A 595 8.71 5.65 17.05
C ALA A 595 9.87 4.65 16.86
N PRO A 596 9.94 3.58 17.67
CA PRO A 596 10.99 2.57 17.61
C PRO A 596 10.72 1.49 16.55
N ASP A 597 11.82 0.99 15.96
CA ASP A 597 11.89 -0.32 15.34
C ASP A 597 12.20 -1.35 16.44
N VAL A 598 11.19 -2.15 16.82
CA VAL A 598 11.33 -3.31 17.71
C VAL A 598 11.76 -4.55 16.92
N ARG A 599 12.17 -5.66 17.55
CA ARG A 599 12.47 -6.88 16.78
C ARG A 599 11.29 -7.29 15.90
N GLY A 600 11.59 -7.74 14.68
CA GLY A 600 10.61 -7.94 13.61
C GLY A 600 10.60 -6.87 12.52
N SER A 601 11.01 -5.63 12.82
CA SER A 601 11.05 -4.54 11.81
C SER A 601 12.06 -4.81 10.70
N SER A 602 11.74 -4.41 9.46
CA SER A 602 12.63 -4.54 8.31
C SER A 602 13.70 -3.44 8.22
N GLY A 603 14.69 -3.62 7.34
CA GLY A 603 15.80 -2.67 7.14
C GLY A 603 16.94 -2.74 8.17
N HIS A 604 16.91 -3.74 9.05
CA HIS A 604 17.96 -4.02 10.06
C HIS A 604 18.62 -5.40 9.87
N GLY A 605 18.31 -6.08 8.77
CA GLY A 605 18.81 -7.42 8.45
C GLY A 605 17.83 -8.54 8.83
N ARG A 606 17.99 -9.68 8.15
CA ARG A 606 17.11 -10.85 8.24
C ARG A 606 17.03 -11.45 9.64
N SER A 607 18.13 -11.51 10.38
CA SER A 607 18.13 -12.02 11.77
C SER A 607 17.27 -11.16 12.71
N PHE A 608 17.21 -9.85 12.47
CA PHE A 608 16.38 -8.93 13.24
C PHE A 608 14.89 -9.06 12.92
N VAL A 609 14.55 -9.33 11.64
CA VAL A 609 13.17 -9.64 11.21
C VAL A 609 12.71 -11.00 11.76
N ASP A 610 13.55 -12.04 11.63
CA ASP A 610 13.21 -13.39 12.09
C ASP A 610 13.12 -13.51 13.63
N ALA A 611 13.71 -12.58 14.39
CA ALA A 611 13.71 -12.57 15.86
C ALA A 611 12.34 -12.34 16.54
N ASP A 612 11.31 -11.96 15.78
CA ASP A 612 9.92 -11.79 16.24
C ASP A 612 9.03 -13.02 15.95
N LEU A 613 9.51 -13.98 15.15
CA LEU A 613 8.70 -15.12 14.71
C LEU A 613 8.22 -15.99 15.88
N GLY A 614 6.94 -16.35 15.86
CA GLY A 614 6.30 -17.22 16.86
C GLY A 614 6.50 -16.71 18.29
N SER A 615 7.27 -17.46 19.08
CA SER A 615 7.59 -17.14 20.49
C SER A 615 8.58 -15.99 20.67
N GLY A 616 9.34 -15.59 19.64
CA GLY A 616 10.21 -14.40 19.70
C GLY A 616 9.44 -13.12 20.02
N ARG A 617 8.17 -13.08 19.63
CA ARG A 617 7.18 -12.04 19.90
C ARG A 617 7.02 -11.65 21.37
N PHE A 618 7.23 -12.57 22.31
CA PHE A 618 7.23 -12.21 23.75
C PHE A 618 8.35 -11.22 24.09
N ALA A 619 9.51 -11.33 23.44
CA ALA A 619 10.59 -10.36 23.58
C ALA A 619 10.32 -9.07 22.79
N ALA A 620 9.53 -9.10 21.70
CA ALA A 620 9.04 -7.89 21.04
C ALA A 620 8.08 -7.06 21.93
N LEU A 621 7.31 -7.72 22.82
CA LEU A 621 6.55 -7.02 23.86
C LEU A 621 7.44 -6.36 24.91
N ASP A 622 8.58 -6.96 25.22
CA ASP A 622 9.59 -6.41 26.13
C ASP A 622 10.39 -5.26 25.48
N ASP A 623 10.66 -5.31 24.17
CA ASP A 623 11.29 -4.23 23.41
C ASP A 623 10.50 -2.92 23.50
N VAL A 624 9.16 -2.97 23.51
CA VAL A 624 8.32 -1.76 23.70
C VAL A 624 8.56 -1.12 25.08
N ALA A 625 8.72 -1.94 26.12
CA ALA A 625 9.03 -1.47 27.47
C ALA A 625 10.47 -0.95 27.59
N ASP A 626 11.43 -1.60 26.92
CA ASP A 626 12.84 -1.16 26.90
C ASP A 626 13.02 0.14 26.11
N CYS A 627 12.28 0.31 25.01
CA CYS A 627 12.19 1.57 24.26
C CYS A 627 11.59 2.71 25.12
N ALA A 628 10.52 2.44 25.87
CA ALA A 628 9.94 3.40 26.80
C ALA A 628 10.91 3.79 27.93
N ALA A 629 11.55 2.79 28.56
CA ALA A 629 12.56 3.00 29.59
C ALA A 629 13.77 3.79 29.06
N HIS A 630 14.25 3.50 27.86
CA HIS A 630 15.34 4.26 27.25
C HIS A 630 14.94 5.71 26.95
N ALA A 631 13.73 5.96 26.44
CA ALA A 631 13.23 7.32 26.20
C ALA A 631 13.13 8.15 27.50
N ILE A 632 12.87 7.52 28.64
CA ILE A 632 12.96 8.14 29.98
C ILE A 632 14.43 8.38 30.37
N LEU A 633 15.27 7.35 30.32
CA LEU A 633 16.64 7.37 30.84
C LEU A 633 17.60 8.26 30.04
N ALA A 634 17.35 8.45 28.74
CA ALA A 634 18.05 9.46 27.92
C ALA A 634 17.60 10.90 28.21
N GLY A 635 16.55 11.10 29.01
CA GLY A 635 16.02 12.40 29.42
C GLY A 635 14.90 13.07 28.61
N PRO A 636 14.54 12.71 27.35
CA PRO A 636 13.52 13.46 26.62
C PRO A 636 12.07 13.11 27.00
N ALA A 637 11.78 11.92 27.54
CA ALA A 637 10.43 11.53 27.94
C ALA A 637 10.20 11.58 29.46
N ASP A 638 9.01 12.00 29.87
CA ASP A 638 8.56 12.03 31.25
C ASP A 638 7.94 10.67 31.66
N PRO A 639 8.47 9.99 32.69
CA PRO A 639 7.98 8.67 33.12
C PRO A 639 6.53 8.66 33.62
N ALA A 640 5.98 9.79 34.06
CA ALA A 640 4.59 9.89 34.51
C ALA A 640 3.60 10.21 33.36
N ARG A 641 4.09 10.45 32.13
CA ARG A 641 3.29 10.93 31.00
C ARG A 641 3.61 10.19 29.70
N LEU A 642 3.69 8.86 29.77
CA LEU A 642 3.78 7.98 28.61
C LEU A 642 2.40 7.49 28.10
N ALA A 643 2.26 7.34 26.79
CA ALA A 643 1.20 6.58 26.14
C ALA A 643 1.77 5.67 25.05
N VAL A 644 1.04 4.62 24.67
CA VAL A 644 1.39 3.73 23.56
C VAL A 644 0.34 3.80 22.44
N MET A 645 0.77 3.87 21.19
CA MET A 645 -0.09 3.93 20.01
C MET A 645 0.49 3.07 18.90
N GLY A 646 -0.34 2.51 18.03
CA GLY A 646 0.15 1.84 16.83
C GLY A 646 -0.96 1.34 15.93
N ARG A 647 -0.57 0.90 14.72
CA ARG A 647 -1.50 0.42 13.69
C ARG A 647 -1.17 -0.99 13.21
N SER A 648 -2.19 -1.79 12.87
CA SER A 648 -2.02 -3.17 12.40
C SER A 648 -1.29 -4.00 13.47
N TYR A 649 -0.13 -4.57 13.16
CA TYR A 649 0.75 -5.20 14.15
C TYR A 649 1.10 -4.26 15.33
N GLY A 650 1.37 -2.98 15.10
CA GLY A 650 1.56 -1.99 16.17
C GLY A 650 0.29 -1.75 17.00
N GLY A 651 -0.90 -2.02 16.46
CA GLY A 651 -2.16 -2.02 17.19
C GLY A 651 -2.30 -3.24 18.11
N TYR A 652 -1.88 -4.42 17.64
CA TYR A 652 -1.70 -5.61 18.47
C TYR A 652 -0.69 -5.36 19.60
N LEU A 653 0.49 -4.82 19.26
CA LEU A 653 1.52 -4.45 20.26
C LEU A 653 1.00 -3.41 21.26
N THR A 654 0.12 -2.50 20.83
CA THR A 654 -0.55 -1.55 21.73
C THR A 654 -1.46 -2.26 22.72
N PHE A 655 -2.40 -3.11 22.25
CA PHE A 655 -3.27 -3.88 23.14
C PHE A 655 -2.48 -4.80 24.09
N ALA A 656 -1.42 -5.45 23.58
CA ALA A 656 -0.54 -6.30 24.38
C ALA A 656 0.21 -5.48 25.45
N SER A 657 0.84 -4.36 25.07
CA SER A 657 1.58 -3.49 26.00
C SER A 657 0.72 -3.05 27.19
N LEU A 658 -0.55 -2.74 26.96
CA LEU A 658 -1.51 -2.33 28.01
C LEU A 658 -1.92 -3.45 28.99
N VAL A 659 -1.62 -4.73 28.71
CA VAL A 659 -1.99 -5.88 29.57
C VAL A 659 -0.80 -6.78 29.97
N TRP A 660 0.37 -6.60 29.34
CA TRP A 660 1.65 -7.12 29.82
C TRP A 660 2.36 -6.11 30.73
N HIS A 661 2.33 -4.81 30.39
CA HIS A 661 2.98 -3.72 31.13
C HIS A 661 1.97 -2.67 31.64
N PRO A 662 0.93 -3.07 32.42
CA PRO A 662 -0.26 -2.24 32.66
C PRO A 662 -0.02 -0.95 33.47
N GLU A 663 1.12 -0.83 34.15
CA GLU A 663 1.51 0.35 34.93
C GLU A 663 2.43 1.32 34.15
N LEU A 664 2.86 0.97 32.93
CA LEU A 664 3.86 1.73 32.15
C LEU A 664 3.27 2.90 31.35
N PHE A 665 2.01 2.80 30.94
CA PHE A 665 1.35 3.76 30.04
C PHE A 665 0.07 4.30 30.67
N ARG A 666 -0.14 5.63 30.61
CA ARG A 666 -1.33 6.30 31.15
C ARG A 666 -2.58 6.11 30.26
N THR A 667 -2.39 5.70 29.00
CA THR A 667 -3.43 5.32 28.03
C THR A 667 -2.80 4.64 26.80
N GLY A 668 -3.61 4.09 25.90
CA GLY A 668 -3.16 3.82 24.53
C GLY A 668 -4.21 4.02 23.44
N VAL A 669 -3.75 4.01 22.18
CA VAL A 669 -4.58 4.15 20.97
C VAL A 669 -4.24 3.04 19.98
N ALA A 670 -5.10 2.03 19.84
CA ALA A 670 -4.89 0.91 18.94
C ALA A 670 -5.67 1.09 17.63
N VAL A 671 -5.02 0.92 16.48
CA VAL A 671 -5.63 1.13 15.16
C VAL A 671 -5.58 -0.17 14.35
N CYS A 672 -6.73 -0.71 13.95
CA CYS A 672 -6.82 -1.99 13.21
C CYS A 672 -5.96 -3.11 13.82
N GLY A 673 -5.91 -3.22 15.15
CA GLY A 673 -5.07 -4.17 15.88
C GLY A 673 -5.80 -5.45 16.24
N MET A 674 -5.14 -6.61 16.10
CA MET A 674 -5.64 -7.89 16.60
C MET A 674 -5.63 -7.89 18.14
N SER A 675 -6.68 -8.43 18.76
CA SER A 675 -6.81 -8.60 20.20
C SER A 675 -6.91 -10.06 20.63
N ASP A 676 -7.36 -10.97 19.75
CA ASP A 676 -7.13 -12.40 19.88
C ASP A 676 -6.76 -13.05 18.54
N PHE A 677 -5.66 -13.79 18.49
CA PHE A 677 -5.23 -14.50 17.29
C PHE A 677 -6.24 -15.55 16.82
N ALA A 678 -7.04 -16.14 17.72
CA ALA A 678 -8.03 -17.15 17.33
C ALA A 678 -9.15 -16.53 16.46
N THR A 679 -9.74 -15.42 16.90
CA THR A 679 -10.80 -14.72 16.14
C THR A 679 -10.25 -13.98 14.92
N PHE A 680 -9.02 -13.48 14.99
CA PHE A 680 -8.30 -12.95 13.82
C PHE A 680 -8.16 -14.02 12.72
N PHE A 681 -7.68 -15.24 13.04
CA PHE A 681 -7.54 -16.33 12.06
C PHE A 681 -8.89 -16.92 11.60
N GLU A 682 -9.97 -16.74 12.36
CA GLU A 682 -11.32 -17.13 11.95
C GLU A 682 -11.97 -16.13 10.98
N GLY A 683 -11.63 -14.82 11.09
CA GLY A 683 -12.28 -13.75 10.31
C GLY A 683 -11.45 -13.05 9.22
N THR A 684 -10.13 -13.25 9.16
CA THR A 684 -9.26 -12.66 8.13
C THR A 684 -9.29 -13.45 6.81
N GLU A 685 -9.00 -12.79 5.68
CA GLU A 685 -9.00 -13.43 4.35
C GLU A 685 -8.03 -14.63 4.26
N PRO A 686 -8.35 -15.72 3.52
CA PRO A 686 -7.53 -16.94 3.50
C PRO A 686 -6.05 -16.74 3.13
N TRP A 687 -5.75 -15.86 2.17
CA TRP A 687 -4.38 -15.54 1.77
C TRP A 687 -3.64 -14.69 2.81
N ILE A 688 -4.37 -13.87 3.59
CA ILE A 688 -3.84 -13.09 4.72
C ILE A 688 -3.59 -14.01 5.91
N ALA A 689 -4.53 -14.90 6.25
CA ALA A 689 -4.35 -15.96 7.23
C ALA A 689 -3.09 -16.79 6.93
N GLN A 690 -2.90 -17.20 5.68
CA GLN A 690 -1.71 -17.97 5.31
C GLN A 690 -0.41 -17.15 5.42
N SER A 691 -0.41 -15.86 5.05
CA SER A 691 0.75 -14.99 5.26
C SER A 691 1.00 -14.65 6.73
N ALA A 692 -0.02 -14.70 7.58
CA ALA A 692 0.05 -14.42 9.01
C ALA A 692 0.50 -15.65 9.82
N ALA A 693 0.09 -16.86 9.39
CA ALA A 693 0.47 -18.13 10.01
C ALA A 693 1.98 -18.37 10.03
N HIS A 694 2.73 -17.87 9.05
CA HIS A 694 4.20 -17.93 9.06
C HIS A 694 4.82 -17.12 10.21
N LYS A 695 4.18 -16.01 10.62
CA LYS A 695 4.75 -15.00 11.52
C LYS A 695 4.35 -15.24 12.96
N TYR A 696 3.07 -15.51 13.17
CA TYR A 696 2.45 -15.65 14.49
C TYR A 696 2.45 -17.10 14.98
N GLY A 697 2.41 -18.07 14.07
CA GLY A 697 2.12 -19.48 14.33
C GLY A 697 0.86 -19.93 13.57
N HIS A 698 0.76 -21.23 13.29
CA HIS A 698 -0.34 -21.82 12.54
C HIS A 698 -1.55 -22.08 13.46
N PRO A 699 -2.78 -21.63 13.12
CA PRO A 699 -3.94 -21.65 14.01
C PRO A 699 -4.25 -23.02 14.64
N GLU A 700 -4.10 -24.11 13.88
CA GLU A 700 -4.29 -25.47 14.40
C GLU A 700 -3.13 -26.05 15.24
N ARG A 701 -1.88 -25.69 14.93
CA ARG A 701 -0.67 -26.39 15.42
C ARG A 701 -0.05 -25.66 16.59
N ASP A 702 -0.06 -24.34 16.51
CA ASP A 702 0.52 -23.42 17.48
C ASP A 702 -0.57 -22.72 18.31
N ALA A 703 -1.76 -23.33 18.39
CA ALA A 703 -2.95 -22.77 19.05
C ALA A 703 -2.69 -22.31 20.49
N GLU A 704 -1.85 -23.02 21.25
CA GLU A 704 -1.46 -22.64 22.61
C GLU A 704 -0.54 -21.42 22.64
N LEU A 705 0.42 -21.33 21.69
CA LEU A 705 1.31 -20.18 21.53
C LEU A 705 0.52 -18.93 21.12
N LEU A 706 -0.36 -19.06 20.11
CA LEU A 706 -1.23 -17.99 19.64
C LEU A 706 -2.13 -17.49 20.77
N ARG A 707 -2.77 -18.39 21.51
CA ARG A 707 -3.56 -18.05 22.70
C ARG A 707 -2.71 -17.34 23.76
N ALA A 708 -1.51 -17.83 24.06
CA ALA A 708 -0.61 -17.19 25.01
C ALA A 708 -0.11 -15.80 24.57
N LEU A 709 -0.13 -15.51 23.27
CA LEU A 709 0.19 -14.21 22.68
C LEU A 709 -1.01 -13.26 22.54
N SER A 710 -2.26 -13.74 22.69
CA SER A 710 -3.50 -12.95 22.55
C SER A 710 -3.77 -12.00 23.73
N PRO A 711 -3.84 -10.66 23.54
CA PRO A 711 -4.21 -9.69 24.58
C PRO A 711 -5.51 -10.01 25.33
N MET A 712 -6.52 -10.58 24.66
CA MET A 712 -7.78 -10.96 25.29
C MET A 712 -7.64 -12.00 26.41
N THR A 713 -6.56 -12.80 26.44
CA THR A 713 -6.30 -13.71 27.56
C THR A 713 -5.83 -13.01 28.84
N ARG A 714 -5.41 -11.74 28.73
CA ARG A 714 -4.91 -10.91 29.83
C ARG A 714 -5.73 -9.64 30.05
N ILE A 715 -6.92 -9.53 29.45
CA ILE A 715 -7.77 -8.33 29.55
C ILE A 715 -8.09 -7.89 30.99
N ASP A 716 -8.12 -8.83 31.95
CA ASP A 716 -8.26 -8.55 33.39
C ASP A 716 -7.09 -7.74 34.00
N ALA A 717 -5.95 -7.66 33.30
CA ALA A 717 -4.79 -6.85 33.66
C ALA A 717 -4.87 -5.39 33.19
N LEU A 718 -5.82 -5.02 32.31
CA LEU A 718 -5.96 -3.64 31.83
C LEU A 718 -6.28 -2.66 32.98
N ARG A 719 -5.49 -1.59 33.13
CA ARG A 719 -5.66 -0.57 34.19
C ARG A 719 -6.02 0.83 33.72
N VAL A 720 -5.93 1.09 32.42
CA VAL A 720 -5.95 2.45 31.87
C VAL A 720 -6.90 2.59 30.68
N PRO A 721 -7.34 3.83 30.36
CA PRO A 721 -8.24 4.08 29.23
C PRO A 721 -7.63 3.69 27.88
N VAL A 722 -8.47 3.26 26.93
CA VAL A 722 -8.06 2.92 25.55
C VAL A 722 -8.99 3.50 24.49
N LEU A 723 -8.43 3.99 23.39
CA LEU A 723 -9.18 4.29 22.16
C LEU A 723 -8.84 3.23 21.10
N ALA A 724 -9.85 2.59 20.54
CA ALA A 724 -9.71 1.78 19.33
C ALA A 724 -10.19 2.56 18.10
N VAL A 725 -9.51 2.38 16.96
CA VAL A 725 -9.90 2.95 15.66
C VAL A 725 -9.86 1.86 14.59
N HIS A 726 -10.87 1.79 13.73
CA HIS A 726 -10.98 0.72 12.73
C HIS A 726 -11.62 1.21 11.42
N GLY A 727 -11.27 0.58 10.30
CA GLY A 727 -12.02 0.71 9.05
C GLY A 727 -13.34 -0.05 9.09
N GLU A 728 -14.37 0.43 8.39
CA GLU A 728 -15.68 -0.24 8.25
C GLU A 728 -15.61 -1.52 7.37
N HIS A 729 -14.61 -1.61 6.49
CA HIS A 729 -14.45 -2.68 5.50
C HIS A 729 -13.09 -3.39 5.58
N ASP A 730 -12.44 -3.39 6.76
CA ASP A 730 -11.13 -4.05 6.97
C ASP A 730 -11.32 -5.57 7.00
N THR A 731 -10.81 -6.28 5.98
CA THR A 731 -10.78 -7.76 5.99
C THR A 731 -9.38 -8.33 6.23
N ASN A 732 -8.39 -7.46 6.42
CA ASN A 732 -7.04 -7.84 6.84
C ASN A 732 -7.02 -8.10 8.35
N VAL A 733 -7.50 -7.15 9.15
CA VAL A 733 -7.80 -7.35 10.58
C VAL A 733 -9.30 -7.05 10.76
N PRO A 734 -10.14 -8.03 11.14
CA PRO A 734 -11.58 -7.79 11.23
C PRO A 734 -11.95 -6.75 12.32
N PRO A 735 -12.95 -5.85 12.10
CA PRO A 735 -13.39 -4.85 13.07
C PRO A 735 -13.76 -5.41 14.45
N GLN A 736 -14.25 -6.65 14.48
CA GLN A 736 -14.58 -7.43 15.66
C GLN A 736 -13.42 -7.51 16.66
N GLU A 737 -12.16 -7.48 16.20
CA GLU A 737 -10.97 -7.46 17.05
C GLU A 737 -10.91 -6.21 17.94
N SER A 738 -11.34 -5.06 17.44
CA SER A 738 -11.43 -3.83 18.22
C SER A 738 -12.71 -3.74 19.03
N GLU A 739 -13.83 -4.24 18.49
CA GLU A 739 -15.11 -4.30 19.21
C GLU A 739 -15.01 -5.17 20.46
N GLN A 740 -14.39 -6.36 20.38
CA GLN A 740 -14.30 -7.28 21.50
C GLN A 740 -13.42 -6.73 22.64
N PHE A 741 -12.30 -6.08 22.32
CA PHE A 741 -11.43 -5.47 23.33
C PHE A 741 -12.12 -4.27 24.01
N VAL A 742 -12.76 -3.39 23.25
CA VAL A 742 -13.50 -2.23 23.80
C VAL A 742 -14.69 -2.68 24.65
N ARG A 743 -15.44 -3.72 24.23
CA ARG A 743 -16.51 -4.32 25.03
C ARG A 743 -15.96 -4.91 26.34
N ALA A 744 -14.94 -5.77 26.26
CA ALA A 744 -14.38 -6.44 27.42
C ALA A 744 -13.71 -5.46 28.42
N ALA A 745 -13.13 -4.37 27.93
CA ALA A 745 -12.63 -3.27 28.76
C ALA A 745 -13.77 -2.54 29.51
N ARG A 746 -14.86 -2.19 28.81
CA ARG A 746 -16.04 -1.54 29.40
C ARG A 746 -16.72 -2.42 30.48
N GLU A 747 -16.84 -3.72 30.22
CA GLU A 747 -17.34 -4.72 31.19
C GLU A 747 -16.52 -4.75 32.49
N ARG A 748 -15.23 -4.37 32.42
CA ARG A 748 -14.29 -4.28 33.56
C ARG A 748 -14.23 -2.89 34.19
N GLY A 749 -15.11 -1.97 33.78
CA GLY A 749 -15.15 -0.60 34.26
C GLY A 749 -14.04 0.31 33.70
N GLN A 750 -13.28 -0.15 32.71
CA GLN A 750 -12.26 0.67 32.05
C GLN A 750 -12.90 1.58 30.98
N ALA A 751 -12.43 2.82 30.90
CA ALA A 751 -12.93 3.78 29.93
C ALA A 751 -12.39 3.45 28.53
N ALA A 752 -13.26 2.95 27.65
CA ALA A 752 -12.89 2.63 26.27
C ALA A 752 -13.80 3.29 25.23
N GLU A 753 -13.21 3.88 24.19
CA GLU A 753 -13.90 4.46 23.03
C GLU A 753 -13.56 3.64 21.76
N LEU A 754 -14.50 3.57 20.80
CA LEU A 754 -14.30 2.97 19.48
C LEU A 754 -14.72 3.98 18.40
N LEU A 755 -13.83 4.21 17.43
CA LEU A 755 -14.06 5.03 16.25
C LEU A 755 -14.00 4.17 14.98
N THR A 756 -15.15 3.83 14.41
CA THR A 756 -15.25 3.16 13.11
C THR A 756 -15.27 4.21 12.00
N LEU A 757 -14.36 4.11 11.03
CA LEU A 757 -14.19 5.01 9.90
C LEU A 757 -14.90 4.43 8.67
N ARG A 758 -15.93 5.14 8.18
CA ARG A 758 -16.76 4.66 7.08
C ARG A 758 -16.04 4.65 5.74
N ASN A 759 -16.29 3.62 4.94
CA ASN A 759 -15.69 3.44 3.61
C ASN A 759 -14.14 3.50 3.63
N GLU A 760 -13.53 2.84 4.61
CA GLU A 760 -12.10 2.52 4.67
C GLU A 760 -11.97 1.02 4.97
N GLY A 761 -10.97 0.37 4.37
CA GLY A 761 -10.51 -0.95 4.78
C GLY A 761 -9.39 -0.85 5.81
N HIS A 762 -8.37 -1.69 5.69
CA HIS A 762 -7.21 -1.62 6.58
C HIS A 762 -6.47 -0.28 6.49
N ASP A 763 -6.44 0.34 5.31
CA ASP A 763 -5.82 1.65 5.05
C ASP A 763 -6.84 2.78 5.02
N PHE A 764 -6.57 3.82 5.81
CA PHE A 764 -7.40 5.04 5.84
C PHE A 764 -6.92 6.00 4.76
N LEU A 765 -7.60 6.04 3.62
CA LEU A 765 -7.15 6.74 2.41
C LEU A 765 -7.91 8.05 2.15
N ARG A 766 -9.11 8.22 2.71
CA ARG A 766 -9.96 9.41 2.46
C ARG A 766 -9.57 10.58 3.38
N ALA A 767 -9.51 11.80 2.85
CA ALA A 767 -8.94 12.97 3.55
C ALA A 767 -9.82 13.56 4.67
N ASP A 768 -11.11 13.18 4.70
CA ASP A 768 -12.06 13.41 5.78
C ASP A 768 -11.82 12.42 6.94
N ASN A 769 -11.80 11.12 6.67
CA ASN A 769 -11.49 10.09 7.67
C ASN A 769 -10.07 10.24 8.24
N ARG A 770 -9.05 10.45 7.39
CA ARG A 770 -7.67 10.79 7.82
C ARG A 770 -7.56 12.08 8.63
N ARG A 771 -8.60 12.93 8.65
CA ARG A 771 -8.69 14.13 9.49
C ARG A 771 -9.44 13.84 10.80
N LEU A 772 -10.51 13.06 10.75
CA LEU A 772 -11.27 12.60 11.90
C LEU A 772 -10.40 11.75 12.83
N PHE A 773 -9.78 10.68 12.29
CA PHE A 773 -8.87 9.78 12.99
C PHE A 773 -7.78 10.54 13.77
N ARG A 774 -6.95 11.31 13.06
CA ARG A 774 -5.79 11.95 13.70
C ARG A 774 -6.19 12.97 14.77
N ARG A 775 -7.36 13.60 14.64
CA ARG A 775 -7.89 14.50 15.66
C ARG A 775 -8.39 13.72 16.87
N ALA A 776 -9.24 12.70 16.67
CA ALA A 776 -9.70 11.85 17.76
C ALA A 776 -8.53 11.24 18.55
N ALA A 777 -7.53 10.67 17.86
CA ALA A 777 -6.33 10.13 18.49
C ALA A 777 -5.50 11.20 19.24
N ALA A 778 -5.21 12.34 18.60
CA ALA A 778 -4.39 13.38 19.22
C ALA A 778 -5.10 14.12 20.37
N ASP A 779 -6.43 14.32 20.27
CA ASP A 779 -7.27 14.88 21.33
C ASP A 779 -7.39 13.89 22.50
N TRP A 780 -7.59 12.60 22.23
CA TRP A 780 -7.57 11.52 23.24
C TRP A 780 -6.24 11.51 24.00
N LEU A 781 -5.11 11.44 23.29
CA LEU A 781 -3.76 11.45 23.87
C LEU A 781 -3.54 12.73 24.71
N GLN A 782 -4.01 13.89 24.24
CA GLN A 782 -3.90 15.14 25.00
C GLN A 782 -4.73 15.12 26.29
N ARG A 783 -5.99 14.64 26.25
CA ARG A 783 -6.84 14.49 27.46
C ARG A 783 -6.15 13.64 28.52
N HIS A 784 -5.53 12.52 28.13
CA HIS A 784 -4.97 11.55 29.06
C HIS A 784 -3.49 11.81 29.44
N LEU A 785 -2.76 12.66 28.72
CA LEU A 785 -1.37 13.01 29.06
C LEU A 785 -1.19 14.41 29.68
N LEU A 786 -2.12 15.34 29.46
CA LEU A 786 -2.07 16.71 30.01
C LEU A 786 -3.22 17.06 30.99
N GLY A 787 -4.29 16.26 31.03
CA GLY A 787 -5.35 16.33 32.05
C GLY A 787 -5.07 15.47 33.27
#